data_AF-A0A5F9CYD6-F1
#
_entry.id   AF-A0A5F9CYD6-F1
#
_cell.length_a   1.000
_cell.length_b   1.000
_cell.length_c   1.000
_cell.angle_alpha   90.00
_cell.angle_beta   90.00
_cell.angle_gamma   90.00
#
_symmetry.space_group_name_H-M   'P 1'
#
loop_
_entity.id
_entity.type
_entity.pdbx_description
1 polymer ?
#
loop_
_entity_poly.entity_id
_entity_poly.type
_entity_poly.pdbx_seq_one_letter_code
_entity_poly.pdbx_strand_id
1 'polypeptide(L)'
;MPRAPGLTAPLLGLGLGLVLSLSGTAAADCEFLGQAERLTFTPVARTRWLAPRVRAPGTLDHLYGTVRRFLSAVQLNPFPSELVKTLLNDPSSVKVDEVVRYQAGYVVCAVIAGLYLLAVPTTGLCFGWFRCRRRCGGRVKTEHKALACERGTLMAFLLLTTLVLLVGLVCAFVTNQRTHEHTGPSVEAVPETLRSLRGLVSNVPQELQAVAQQFSLPQERVLKDLDGVGLVIGNVIHSRLSSTVYLALASLHSLGQALQVFVDHLRALNATVAELQVRQEHLEPAVRERRERLLTLLQQPGCQGDCSGALSWARALELSADFTQVHSVDAVVRQLQGVPEANFSSMIEEDNNTFNALPLLAAMQMASTIRELKEVVAQESKGLRTLAEGFPGLKAASRWSQALEELERSSRPYLQEVQRYETYRWLLGCVLCSTILLVVICNLLGLNLGIWGLSAREDPSHLEARGEAGARFLMAGVGFSFLFAAPLILLVFATFLVGGNVETLVCRSWESGELFEFVDTPGNLPPSMNLSHLLGLQKNISVLLAYQQCKEGAALWKVLQLNDSFNLEQHLDISQFTHKLQWEVQSLKMDVQNLDLLTPAAHRDLEALRSSGIENITYRDLLVQIQKPVVKADVEQLAQQLEGLAQAQGNPVLGQQLQEEAQGLRNLYQERVITQQNLMAKLNQSMRVLESSALELQLQTTEVLANVTRLKAELPTRVDHILKNVSECFLAREMGYFSQYLAWVKEEVTQHIATCQPLSAALDNSHVILCDMMADPWNAFWFCLGWCTFFLIPSIIFAVKTSKYFRPIRKRLRAR
;
A
#
# COMPACT_ATOMS: atom_id res chain seq x y z
N MET A 1 7.96 37.21 13.15
CA MET A 1 9.14 37.81 12.47
C MET A 1 9.97 38.57 13.49
N PRO A 2 11.31 38.62 13.39
CA PRO A 2 12.28 37.64 12.85
C PRO A 2 13.46 37.45 13.87
N ARG A 3 14.52 36.62 13.75
CA ARG A 3 15.36 36.10 12.65
C ARG A 3 16.06 34.79 13.07
N ALA A 4 16.37 33.94 12.08
CA ALA A 4 17.24 32.75 12.11
C ALA A 4 18.75 33.11 12.24
N PRO A 5 19.64 32.13 12.49
CA PRO A 5 20.26 31.29 11.43
C PRO A 5 20.36 29.80 11.87
N GLY A 6 20.69 28.75 11.09
CA GLY A 6 21.14 28.48 9.73
C GLY A 6 21.58 26.98 9.74
N LEU A 7 20.93 26.11 8.96
CA LEU A 7 21.51 25.41 7.79
C LEU A 7 22.82 24.62 8.04
N THR A 8 22.70 23.31 8.31
CA THR A 8 23.54 22.23 7.75
C THR A 8 22.90 20.86 8.06
N ALA A 9 22.33 20.19 7.04
CA ALA A 9 22.35 18.73 6.80
C ALA A 9 21.15 18.25 5.96
N PRO A 10 21.29 18.18 4.63
CA PRO A 10 20.62 17.17 3.83
C PRO A 10 21.68 16.29 3.18
N LEU A 11 22.09 15.21 3.86
CA LEU A 11 23.02 14.21 3.30
C LEU A 11 22.57 12.77 3.54
N LEU A 12 21.27 12.54 3.79
CA LEU A 12 20.69 11.20 3.94
C LEU A 12 19.50 10.93 2.99
N GLY A 13 19.18 11.86 2.08
CA GLY A 13 18.11 11.70 1.08
C GLY A 13 18.57 11.19 -0.30
N LEU A 14 19.88 10.99 -0.51
CA LEU A 14 20.45 10.56 -1.80
C LEU A 14 20.79 9.06 -1.85
N GLY A 15 20.57 8.31 -0.76
CA GLY A 15 20.83 6.86 -0.69
C GLY A 15 19.64 5.96 -1.06
N LEU A 16 18.44 6.52 -1.23
CA LEU A 16 17.21 5.75 -1.55
C LEU A 16 16.74 5.91 -3.00
N GLY A 17 17.42 6.74 -3.81
CA GLY A 17 17.16 6.89 -5.24
C GLY A 17 18.10 6.10 -6.16
N LEU A 18 19.13 5.43 -5.60
CA LEU A 18 20.20 4.78 -6.38
C LEU A 18 20.24 3.25 -6.25
N VAL A 19 19.32 2.64 -5.50
CA VAL A 19 19.17 1.17 -5.43
C VAL A 19 18.05 0.66 -6.36
N LEU A 20 17.29 1.57 -6.99
CA LEU A 20 16.28 1.24 -8.02
C LEU A 20 16.80 1.39 -9.47
N SER A 21 18.08 1.72 -9.67
CA SER A 21 18.65 1.98 -11.01
C SER A 21 19.83 1.06 -11.40
N LEU A 22 20.08 -0.01 -10.65
CA LEU A 22 21.08 -1.04 -10.97
C LEU A 22 20.42 -2.39 -11.28
N SER A 23 19.46 -2.35 -12.20
CA SER A 23 19.00 -3.52 -12.98
C SER A 23 19.18 -3.22 -14.48
N GLY A 24 20.33 -2.65 -14.82
CA GLY A 24 20.66 -2.21 -16.17
C GLY A 24 21.54 -3.21 -16.89
N THR A 25 20.94 -4.29 -17.41
CA THR A 25 21.28 -4.92 -18.69
C THR A 25 20.17 -5.93 -19.03
N ALA A 26 19.42 -5.66 -20.10
CA ALA A 26 18.31 -6.46 -20.68
C ALA A 26 16.86 -6.11 -20.26
N ALA A 27 16.53 -4.84 -19.99
CA ALA A 27 15.16 -4.39 -20.16
C ALA A 27 14.90 -4.15 -21.66
N ALA A 28 14.35 -5.16 -22.35
CA ALA A 28 13.68 -4.91 -23.63
C ALA A 28 12.53 -3.91 -23.35
N ASP A 29 12.31 -2.92 -24.23
CA ASP A 29 11.32 -1.86 -24.05
C ASP A 29 9.88 -2.42 -23.84
N CYS A 30 9.52 -2.70 -22.58
CA CYS A 30 8.18 -3.13 -22.15
C CYS A 30 7.19 -1.96 -22.00
N GLU A 31 7.53 -0.77 -22.50
CA GLU A 31 6.83 0.50 -22.26
C GLU A 31 5.34 0.44 -22.70
N PHE A 32 5.03 -0.40 -23.69
CA PHE A 32 3.67 -0.60 -24.22
C PHE A 32 2.70 -1.33 -23.27
N LEU A 33 3.19 -2.08 -22.28
CA LEU A 33 2.34 -2.77 -21.28
C LEU A 33 2.11 -1.94 -20.01
N GLY A 34 2.90 -0.87 -19.81
CA GLY A 34 2.93 -0.08 -18.58
C GLY A 34 3.46 -0.85 -17.37
N GLN A 35 3.65 -0.14 -16.26
CA GLN A 35 3.96 -0.76 -14.96
C GLN A 35 2.69 -1.25 -14.27
N ALA A 36 2.85 -2.17 -13.31
CA ALA A 36 1.75 -2.63 -12.48
C ALA A 36 1.11 -1.45 -11.73
N GLU A 37 -0.18 -1.25 -11.93
CA GLU A 37 -0.95 -0.24 -11.19
C GLU A 37 -0.85 -0.50 -9.67
N ARG A 38 -0.93 0.58 -8.89
CA ARG A 38 -0.86 0.46 -7.43
C ARG A 38 -2.19 -0.07 -6.89
N LEU A 39 -2.17 -1.23 -6.23
CA LEU A 39 -3.35 -1.80 -5.57
C LEU A 39 -3.59 -1.09 -4.24
N THR A 40 -4.87 -0.85 -3.92
CA THR A 40 -5.31 -0.31 -2.63
C THR A 40 -5.92 -1.42 -1.79
N PHE A 41 -5.25 -1.79 -0.70
CA PHE A 41 -5.74 -2.77 0.25
C PHE A 41 -6.52 -2.08 1.38
N THR A 42 -7.58 -2.70 1.88
CA THR A 42 -8.34 -2.14 2.99
C THR A 42 -7.62 -2.40 4.31
N PRO A 43 -7.46 -1.38 5.19
CA PRO A 43 -6.90 -1.59 6.53
C PRO A 43 -7.74 -2.60 7.31
N VAL A 44 -7.09 -3.58 7.93
CA VAL A 44 -7.78 -4.70 8.59
C VAL A 44 -7.75 -4.58 10.12
N ALA A 45 -6.76 -3.85 10.65
CA ALA A 45 -6.59 -3.67 12.09
C ALA A 45 -7.80 -2.98 12.75
N ARG A 46 -8.41 -3.63 13.75
CA ARG A 46 -9.46 -3.01 14.56
C ARG A 46 -8.82 -2.17 15.66
N THR A 47 -9.06 -0.87 15.64
CA THR A 47 -8.64 0.01 16.72
C THR A 47 -9.53 -0.21 17.95
N ARG A 48 -8.94 -0.71 19.04
CA ARG A 48 -9.57 -0.66 20.36
C ARG A 48 -8.99 0.50 21.12
N TRP A 49 -9.83 1.46 21.45
CA TRP A 49 -9.45 2.58 22.28
C TRP A 49 -9.89 2.31 23.72
N LEU A 50 -8.92 2.22 24.62
CA LEU A 50 -9.19 2.26 26.05
C LEU A 50 -9.13 3.74 26.47
N ALA A 51 -10.26 4.29 26.91
CA ALA A 51 -10.32 5.69 27.31
C ALA A 51 -9.32 5.97 28.45
N PRO A 52 -8.45 6.98 28.32
CA PRO A 52 -7.54 7.35 29.39
C PRO A 52 -8.36 7.90 30.57
N ARG A 53 -8.06 7.40 31.76
CA ARG A 53 -8.61 7.90 33.01
C ARG A 53 -7.67 8.96 33.56
N VAL A 54 -8.24 10.10 33.91
CA VAL A 54 -7.52 11.23 34.49
C VAL A 54 -8.32 11.73 35.68
N ARG A 55 -7.64 12.03 36.80
CA ARG A 55 -8.25 12.83 37.85
C ARG A 55 -8.18 14.30 37.45
N ALA A 56 -9.33 14.95 37.36
CA ALA A 56 -9.37 16.40 37.18
C ALA A 56 -8.72 17.08 38.41
N PRO A 57 -7.86 18.10 38.20
CA PRO A 57 -7.27 18.85 39.30
C PRO A 57 -8.36 19.51 40.14
N GLY A 58 -8.20 19.45 41.45
CA GLY A 58 -9.21 19.86 42.43
C GLY A 58 -8.64 20.68 43.57
N THR A 59 -9.53 21.27 44.37
CA THR A 59 -9.15 22.10 45.53
C THR A 59 -8.41 21.35 46.63
N LEU A 60 -8.43 20.01 46.61
CA LEU A 60 -7.76 19.13 47.57
C LEU A 60 -6.34 18.74 47.15
N ASP A 61 -5.87 19.10 45.95
CA ASP A 61 -4.57 18.65 45.43
C ASP A 61 -3.40 19.13 46.30
N HIS A 62 -3.51 20.34 46.87
CA HIS A 62 -2.53 20.85 47.84
C HIS A 62 -2.47 20.01 49.11
N LEU A 63 -3.62 19.49 49.57
CA LEU A 63 -3.69 18.60 50.72
C LEU A 63 -3.04 17.25 50.37
N TYR A 64 -3.38 16.66 49.22
CA TYR A 64 -2.77 15.41 48.75
C TYR A 64 -1.25 15.52 48.66
N GLY A 65 -0.73 16.58 48.01
CA GLY A 65 0.72 16.81 47.94
C GLY A 65 1.38 17.01 49.31
N THR A 66 0.68 17.60 50.28
CA THR A 66 1.18 17.72 51.66
C THR A 66 1.29 16.36 52.35
N VAL A 67 0.27 15.51 52.18
CA VAL A 67 0.26 14.16 52.75
C VAL A 67 1.33 13.27 52.12
N ARG A 68 1.52 13.34 50.79
CA ARG A 68 2.62 12.62 50.11
C ARG A 68 3.99 13.03 50.62
N ARG A 69 4.22 14.32 50.88
CA ARG A 69 5.48 14.81 51.51
C ARG A 69 5.64 14.30 52.93
N PHE A 70 4.57 14.29 53.73
CA PHE A 70 4.60 13.70 55.07
C PHE A 70 4.97 12.21 55.00
N LEU A 71 4.33 11.43 54.13
CA LEU A 71 4.62 10.02 53.95
C LEU A 71 6.04 9.77 53.44
N SER A 72 6.58 10.67 52.61
CA SER A 72 7.99 10.62 52.17
C SER A 72 8.98 10.87 53.33
N ALA A 73 8.58 11.65 54.34
CA ALA A 73 9.38 11.83 55.55
C ALA A 73 9.24 10.65 56.52
N VAL A 74 8.09 9.97 56.52
CA VAL A 74 7.86 8.72 57.29
C VAL A 74 8.64 7.56 56.67
N GLN A 75 8.68 7.44 55.35
CA GLN A 75 9.42 6.41 54.63
C GLN A 75 10.56 7.01 53.79
N LEU A 76 11.73 7.11 54.43
CA LEU A 76 12.97 7.62 53.83
C LEU A 76 13.71 6.55 53.02
N ASN A 77 13.43 5.27 53.28
CA ASN A 77 14.12 4.17 52.63
C ASN A 77 13.66 4.01 51.16
N PRO A 78 14.56 3.64 50.24
CA PRO A 78 14.21 3.32 48.86
C PRO A 78 13.41 2.02 48.76
N PHE A 79 12.89 1.70 47.58
CA PHE A 79 12.12 0.48 47.34
C PHE A 79 12.91 -0.78 47.79
N PRO A 80 12.33 -1.63 48.67
CA PRO A 80 13.06 -2.73 49.29
C PRO A 80 12.96 -4.00 48.42
N SER A 81 13.71 -4.05 47.33
CA SER A 81 13.67 -5.13 46.33
C SER A 81 13.81 -6.53 46.95
N GLU A 82 14.84 -6.78 47.77
CA GLU A 82 15.08 -8.10 48.39
C GLU A 82 13.97 -8.51 49.38
N LEU A 83 13.40 -7.54 50.10
CA LEU A 83 12.29 -7.81 51.02
C LEU A 83 11.02 -8.21 50.25
N VAL A 84 10.70 -7.49 49.18
CA VAL A 84 9.53 -7.78 48.32
C VAL A 84 9.72 -9.11 47.59
N LYS A 85 10.92 -9.40 47.10
CA LYS A 85 11.28 -10.68 46.50
C LYS A 85 11.08 -11.84 47.47
N THR A 86 11.58 -11.71 48.70
CA THR A 86 11.40 -12.72 49.76
C THR A 86 9.91 -12.91 50.06
N LEU A 87 9.16 -11.80 50.23
CA LEU A 87 7.72 -11.83 50.50
C LEU A 87 6.92 -12.58 49.41
N LEU A 88 7.27 -12.41 48.13
CA LEU A 88 6.56 -13.03 47.01
C LEU A 88 6.91 -14.50 46.79
N ASN A 89 8.17 -14.90 47.02
CA ASN A 89 8.63 -16.25 46.74
C ASN A 89 8.55 -17.19 47.96
N ASP A 90 8.82 -16.66 49.15
CA ASP A 90 8.77 -17.42 50.40
C ASP A 90 8.39 -16.50 51.57
N PRO A 91 7.09 -16.22 51.78
CA PRO A 91 6.64 -15.32 52.83
C PRO A 91 7.03 -15.80 54.24
N SER A 92 7.37 -17.08 54.41
CA SER A 92 7.75 -17.65 55.69
C SER A 92 9.20 -17.33 56.11
N SER A 93 10.06 -16.98 55.16
CA SER A 93 11.46 -16.61 55.42
C SER A 93 11.70 -15.11 55.60
N VAL A 94 10.63 -14.30 55.55
CA VAL A 94 10.70 -12.85 55.78
C VAL A 94 11.19 -12.57 57.21
N LYS A 95 12.33 -11.90 57.29
CA LYS A 95 12.92 -11.51 58.57
C LYS A 95 12.24 -10.27 59.13
N VAL A 96 11.67 -10.40 60.32
CA VAL A 96 10.94 -9.30 60.99
C VAL A 96 11.84 -8.08 61.22
N ASP A 97 13.13 -8.27 61.48
CA ASP A 97 14.06 -7.14 61.68
C ASP A 97 14.28 -6.32 60.39
N GLU A 98 14.19 -6.94 59.21
CA GLU A 98 14.29 -6.24 57.93
C GLU A 98 13.06 -5.40 57.64
N VAL A 99 11.85 -5.95 57.91
CA VAL A 99 10.59 -5.21 57.81
C VAL A 99 10.58 -4.01 58.75
N VAL A 100 11.02 -4.21 60.01
CA VAL A 100 11.06 -3.15 61.02
C VAL A 100 12.06 -2.05 60.65
N ARG A 101 13.24 -2.40 60.10
CA ARG A 101 14.21 -1.41 59.61
C ARG A 101 13.65 -0.62 58.43
N TYR A 102 13.01 -1.30 57.47
CA TYR A 102 12.38 -0.64 56.34
C TYR A 102 11.25 0.29 56.80
N GLN A 103 10.40 -0.14 57.73
CA GLN A 103 9.25 0.62 58.21
C GLN A 103 9.54 1.45 59.48
N ALA A 104 10.80 1.83 59.72
CA ALA A 104 11.21 2.49 60.97
C ALA A 104 10.35 3.73 61.32
N GLY A 105 10.01 4.57 60.33
CA GLY A 105 9.13 5.73 60.56
C GLY A 105 7.67 5.35 60.89
N TYR A 106 7.13 4.27 60.32
CA TYR A 106 5.82 3.74 60.71
C TYR A 106 5.82 3.23 62.15
N VAL A 107 6.92 2.61 62.59
CA VAL A 107 7.10 2.17 63.98
C VAL A 107 7.11 3.37 64.93
N VAL A 108 7.78 4.47 64.57
CA VAL A 108 7.73 5.72 65.35
C VAL A 108 6.29 6.24 65.45
N CYS A 109 5.54 6.27 64.35
CA CYS A 109 4.12 6.65 64.36
C CYS A 109 3.27 5.70 65.21
N ALA A 110 3.55 4.39 65.20
CA ALA A 110 2.88 3.40 66.04
C ALA A 110 3.13 3.63 67.53
N VAL A 111 4.36 3.97 67.91
CA VAL A 111 4.70 4.33 69.30
C VAL A 111 3.95 5.60 69.72
N ILE A 112 3.91 6.63 68.86
CA ILE A 112 3.15 7.87 69.15
C ILE A 112 1.65 7.57 69.32
N ALA A 113 1.07 6.76 68.44
CA ALA A 113 -0.34 6.35 68.53
C ALA A 113 -0.60 5.53 69.81
N GLY A 114 0.29 4.62 70.18
CA GLY A 114 0.21 3.83 71.41
C GLY A 114 0.30 4.69 72.67
N LEU A 115 1.23 5.66 72.70
CA LEU A 115 1.33 6.64 73.78
C LEU A 115 0.04 7.46 73.93
N TYR A 116 -0.55 7.91 72.82
CA TYR A 116 -1.83 8.62 72.83
C TYR A 116 -2.97 7.73 73.36
N LEU A 117 -3.05 6.48 72.88
CA LEU A 117 -4.07 5.50 73.25
C LEU A 117 -4.04 5.16 74.75
N LEU A 118 -2.86 5.21 75.37
CA LEU A 118 -2.71 5.01 76.81
C LEU A 118 -2.91 6.31 77.59
N ALA A 119 -2.21 7.39 77.24
CA ALA A 119 -2.15 8.61 78.04
C ALA A 119 -3.47 9.39 78.05
N VAL A 120 -4.17 9.53 76.92
CA VAL A 120 -5.36 10.39 76.83
C VAL A 120 -6.57 9.74 77.53
N PRO A 121 -6.89 8.45 77.34
CA PRO A 121 -7.96 7.80 78.09
C PRO A 121 -7.66 7.67 79.59
N THR A 122 -6.42 7.36 79.99
CA THR A 122 -6.05 7.28 81.42
C THR A 122 -6.15 8.64 82.11
N THR A 123 -5.68 9.71 81.47
CA THR A 123 -5.87 11.08 81.99
C THR A 123 -7.35 11.44 82.07
N GLY A 124 -8.16 11.03 81.10
CA GLY A 124 -9.63 11.16 81.13
C GLY A 124 -10.29 10.43 82.30
N LEU A 125 -9.93 9.17 82.54
CA LEU A 125 -10.43 8.36 83.66
C LEU A 125 -10.02 8.95 85.01
N CYS A 126 -8.75 9.34 85.17
CA CYS A 126 -8.28 10.03 86.36
C CYS A 126 -9.04 11.34 86.57
N PHE A 127 -9.17 12.15 85.52
CA PHE A 127 -9.88 13.43 85.55
C PHE A 127 -11.36 13.25 85.94
N GLY A 128 -12.06 12.28 85.36
CA GLY A 128 -13.42 11.91 85.70
C GLY A 128 -13.56 11.46 87.16
N TRP A 129 -12.69 10.54 87.60
CA TRP A 129 -12.69 9.99 88.97
C TRP A 129 -12.45 11.07 90.04
N PHE A 130 -11.44 11.92 89.85
CA PHE A 130 -11.17 13.02 90.79
C PHE A 130 -12.27 14.09 90.80
N ARG A 131 -12.97 14.28 89.68
CA ARG A 131 -14.10 15.22 89.58
C ARG A 131 -15.37 14.67 90.24
N CYS A 132 -15.67 13.38 90.08
CA CYS A 132 -16.77 12.71 90.81
C CYS A 132 -16.57 12.78 92.32
N ARG A 133 -15.32 12.68 92.81
CA ARG A 133 -14.97 12.85 94.23
C ARG A 133 -14.88 14.32 94.69
N ARG A 134 -15.23 15.29 93.84
CA ARG A 134 -15.13 16.75 94.08
C ARG A 134 -13.72 17.24 94.49
N ARG A 135 -12.67 16.45 94.22
CA ARG A 135 -11.26 16.79 94.53
C ARG A 135 -10.56 17.51 93.38
N CYS A 136 -10.96 17.28 92.13
CA CYS A 136 -10.52 18.02 90.95
C CYS A 136 -11.53 19.11 90.54
N GLY A 137 -11.22 20.32 90.98
CA GLY A 137 -11.96 21.55 90.69
C GLY A 137 -11.27 22.67 91.45
N GLY A 138 -10.19 23.20 90.89
CA GLY A 138 -9.36 24.24 91.54
C GLY A 138 -10.22 25.36 92.13
N ARG A 139 -9.77 25.93 93.26
CA ARG A 139 -10.45 27.03 93.95
C ARG A 139 -10.78 28.13 92.94
N VAL A 140 -12.01 28.62 92.98
CA VAL A 140 -12.44 29.73 92.13
C VAL A 140 -11.57 30.95 92.47
N LYS A 141 -10.81 31.46 91.50
CA LYS A 141 -9.92 32.62 91.69
C LYS A 141 -10.79 33.87 91.89
N THR A 142 -10.49 34.66 92.92
CA THR A 142 -11.14 35.96 93.18
C THR A 142 -10.73 37.00 92.14
N GLU A 143 -11.71 37.71 91.58
CA GLU A 143 -11.50 38.63 90.45
C GLU A 143 -10.49 39.75 90.73
N HIS A 144 -9.58 39.97 89.77
CA HIS A 144 -8.67 41.11 89.67
C HIS A 144 -8.61 41.53 88.19
N LYS A 145 -8.44 42.83 87.90
CA LYS A 145 -8.35 43.35 86.51
C LYS A 145 -7.26 42.68 85.67
N ALA A 146 -6.16 42.21 86.28
CA ALA A 146 -5.09 41.46 85.60
C ALA A 146 -5.53 40.08 85.06
N LEU A 147 -6.62 39.50 85.58
CA LEU A 147 -7.16 38.20 85.13
C LEU A 147 -8.03 38.33 83.85
N ALA A 148 -8.39 39.55 83.42
CA ALA A 148 -9.17 39.75 82.19
C ALA A 148 -8.36 39.36 80.93
N CYS A 149 -7.05 39.63 80.93
CA CYS A 149 -6.14 39.23 79.85
C CYS A 149 -5.90 37.71 79.83
N GLU A 150 -5.65 37.07 80.98
CA GLU A 150 -5.54 35.59 81.10
C GLU A 150 -6.83 34.90 80.61
N ARG A 151 -7.99 35.45 80.96
CA ARG A 151 -9.29 34.92 80.53
C ARG A 151 -9.52 35.11 79.03
N GLY A 152 -9.25 36.29 78.49
CA GLY A 152 -9.40 36.60 77.07
C GLY A 152 -8.49 35.76 76.19
N THR A 153 -7.23 35.58 76.60
CA THR A 153 -6.26 34.72 75.90
C THR A 153 -6.70 33.26 75.87
N LEU A 154 -7.15 32.69 76.99
CA LEU A 154 -7.67 31.30 77.02
C LEU A 154 -8.91 31.10 76.13
N MET A 155 -9.81 32.08 76.08
CA MET A 155 -10.96 32.05 75.16
C MET A 155 -10.52 32.14 73.70
N ALA A 156 -9.57 33.03 73.38
CA ALA A 156 -9.03 33.17 72.03
C ALA A 156 -8.30 31.90 71.56
N PHE A 157 -7.48 31.28 72.42
CA PHE A 157 -6.83 30.00 72.09
C PHE A 157 -7.82 28.84 71.95
N LEU A 158 -8.88 28.80 72.76
CA LEU A 158 -9.95 27.82 72.59
C LEU A 158 -10.70 28.02 71.27
N LEU A 159 -10.99 29.28 70.89
CA LEU A 159 -11.62 29.59 69.60
C LEU A 159 -10.71 29.20 68.44
N LEU A 160 -9.42 29.58 68.49
CA LEU A 160 -8.44 29.25 67.46
C LEU A 160 -8.28 27.73 67.28
N THR A 161 -8.12 26.99 68.38
CA THR A 161 -8.03 25.52 68.33
C THR A 161 -9.33 24.88 67.83
N THR A 162 -10.50 25.45 68.17
CA THR A 162 -11.79 24.99 67.66
C THR A 162 -11.95 25.26 66.16
N LEU A 163 -11.46 26.40 65.65
CA LEU A 163 -11.45 26.69 64.21
C LEU A 163 -10.50 25.75 63.45
N VAL A 164 -9.32 25.48 64.01
CA VAL A 164 -8.36 24.51 63.46
C VAL A 164 -8.95 23.09 63.42
N LEU A 165 -9.68 22.69 64.47
CA LEU A 165 -10.43 21.43 64.50
C LEU A 165 -11.53 21.41 63.43
N LEU A 166 -12.26 22.52 63.24
CA LEU A 166 -13.32 22.61 62.24
C LEU A 166 -12.76 22.46 60.81
N VAL A 167 -11.63 23.10 60.50
CA VAL A 167 -10.99 22.96 59.18
C VAL A 167 -10.56 21.52 58.94
N GLY A 168 -9.85 20.90 59.88
CA GLY A 168 -9.45 19.50 59.78
C GLY A 168 -10.65 18.56 59.65
N LEU A 169 -11.75 18.85 60.36
CA LEU A 169 -12.99 18.08 60.30
C LEU A 169 -13.67 18.17 58.93
N VAL A 170 -13.78 19.37 58.36
CA VAL A 170 -14.35 19.57 57.02
C VAL A 170 -13.53 18.80 55.99
N CYS A 171 -12.20 18.92 56.04
CA CYS A 171 -11.32 18.16 55.17
C CYS A 171 -11.51 16.65 55.36
N ALA A 172 -11.55 16.15 56.60
CA ALA A 172 -11.74 14.73 56.90
C ALA A 172 -13.09 14.20 56.37
N PHE A 173 -14.20 14.93 56.51
CA PHE A 173 -15.48 14.54 55.92
C PHE A 173 -15.42 14.48 54.40
N VAL A 174 -14.87 15.52 53.77
CA VAL A 174 -14.77 15.61 52.30
C VAL A 174 -13.91 14.49 51.75
N THR A 175 -12.74 14.22 52.35
CA THR A 175 -11.83 13.16 51.89
C THR A 175 -12.39 11.76 52.18
N ASN A 176 -13.13 11.58 53.28
CA ASN A 176 -13.83 10.32 53.56
C ASN A 176 -14.88 10.02 52.48
N GLN A 177 -15.66 11.04 52.11
CA GLN A 177 -16.68 10.94 51.07
C GLN A 177 -16.06 10.72 49.69
N ARG A 178 -14.98 11.44 49.35
CA ARG A 178 -14.26 11.25 48.08
C ARG A 178 -13.72 9.85 47.91
N THR A 179 -13.15 9.26 48.96
CA THR A 179 -12.66 7.88 48.94
C THR A 179 -13.79 6.91 48.58
N HIS A 180 -14.97 7.10 49.17
CA HIS A 180 -16.15 6.27 48.89
C HIS A 180 -16.67 6.44 47.46
N GLU A 181 -16.83 7.68 47.00
CA GLU A 181 -17.31 8.01 45.65
C GLU A 181 -16.40 7.46 44.55
N HIS A 182 -15.08 7.45 44.77
CA HIS A 182 -14.13 6.94 43.80
C HIS A 182 -13.97 5.41 43.83
N THR A 183 -14.27 4.74 44.94
CA THR A 183 -14.05 3.28 45.05
C THR A 183 -14.99 2.47 44.15
N GLY A 184 -16.27 2.82 44.06
CA GLY A 184 -17.23 2.11 43.19
C GLY A 184 -16.83 2.09 41.71
N PRO A 185 -16.67 3.25 41.06
CA PRO A 185 -16.23 3.35 39.66
C PRO A 185 -14.84 2.76 39.41
N SER A 186 -13.98 2.69 40.43
CA SER A 186 -12.65 2.07 40.36
C SER A 186 -12.73 0.54 40.33
N VAL A 187 -13.61 -0.03 41.15
CA VAL A 187 -13.88 -1.47 41.19
C VAL A 187 -14.51 -1.95 39.86
N GLU A 188 -15.43 -1.20 39.29
CA GLU A 188 -16.07 -1.55 38.01
C GLU A 188 -15.12 -1.46 36.81
N ALA A 189 -14.11 -0.58 36.89
CA ALA A 189 -13.13 -0.36 35.82
C ALA A 189 -12.19 -1.56 35.58
N VAL A 190 -11.91 -2.35 36.62
CA VAL A 190 -10.93 -3.45 36.53
C VAL A 190 -11.43 -4.55 35.60
N PRO A 191 -12.64 -5.12 35.76
CA PRO A 191 -13.17 -6.10 34.80
C PRO A 191 -13.36 -5.54 33.38
N GLU A 192 -13.71 -4.26 33.24
CA GLU A 192 -13.84 -3.60 31.94
C GLU A 192 -12.49 -3.50 31.20
N THR A 193 -11.44 -3.15 31.93
CA THR A 193 -10.06 -3.09 31.43
C THR A 193 -9.58 -4.49 31.01
N LEU A 194 -9.78 -5.51 31.85
CA LEU A 194 -9.41 -6.89 31.54
C LEU A 194 -10.14 -7.43 30.30
N ARG A 195 -11.43 -7.13 30.16
CA ARG A 195 -12.22 -7.51 28.97
C ARG A 195 -11.74 -6.82 27.70
N SER A 196 -11.34 -5.55 27.81
CA SER A 196 -10.78 -4.79 26.69
C SER A 196 -9.45 -5.38 26.23
N LEU A 197 -8.55 -5.70 27.17
CA LEU A 197 -7.28 -6.39 26.90
C LEU A 197 -7.48 -7.78 26.30
N ARG A 198 -8.46 -8.55 26.81
CA ARG A 198 -8.78 -9.88 26.26
C ARG A 198 -9.10 -9.80 24.78
N GLY A 199 -9.91 -8.83 24.39
CA GLY A 199 -10.34 -8.74 23.01
C GLY A 199 -9.36 -8.05 22.05
N LEU A 200 -8.29 -7.41 22.55
CA LEU A 200 -7.14 -7.04 21.74
C LEU A 200 -6.56 -8.27 21.03
N VAL A 201 -6.60 -9.42 21.70
CA VAL A 201 -5.92 -10.64 21.26
C VAL A 201 -6.87 -11.70 20.72
N SER A 202 -8.14 -11.73 21.16
CA SER A 202 -9.14 -12.64 20.57
C SER A 202 -9.48 -12.33 19.11
N ASN A 203 -9.24 -11.10 18.65
CA ASN A 203 -9.61 -10.65 17.30
C ASN A 203 -8.51 -10.94 16.26
N VAL A 204 -7.26 -11.16 16.67
CA VAL A 204 -6.11 -11.35 15.77
C VAL A 204 -6.35 -12.43 14.70
N PRO A 205 -6.93 -13.61 15.00
CA PRO A 205 -7.17 -14.62 13.97
C PRO A 205 -8.15 -14.14 12.87
N GLN A 206 -9.14 -13.34 13.25
CA GLN A 206 -10.12 -12.78 12.31
C GLN A 206 -9.49 -11.70 11.42
N GLU A 207 -8.59 -10.89 11.99
CA GLU A 207 -7.84 -9.89 11.24
C GLU A 207 -6.87 -10.54 10.25
N LEU A 208 -6.15 -11.58 10.67
CA LEU A 208 -5.27 -12.35 9.76
C LEU A 208 -6.06 -13.02 8.63
N GLN A 209 -7.25 -13.55 8.91
CA GLN A 209 -8.12 -14.13 7.88
C GLN A 209 -8.57 -13.08 6.86
N ALA A 210 -8.91 -11.87 7.32
CA ALA A 210 -9.29 -10.77 6.42
C ALA A 210 -8.10 -10.27 5.58
N VAL A 211 -6.88 -10.29 6.12
CA VAL A 211 -5.65 -10.03 5.34
C VAL A 211 -5.43 -11.11 4.26
N ALA A 212 -5.64 -12.38 4.59
CA ALA A 212 -5.54 -13.47 3.62
C ALA A 212 -6.58 -13.33 2.49
N GLN A 213 -7.82 -12.94 2.82
CA GLN A 213 -8.90 -12.74 1.84
C GLN A 213 -8.60 -11.62 0.81
N GLN A 214 -7.78 -10.63 1.17
CA GLN A 214 -7.37 -9.57 0.24
C GLN A 214 -6.47 -10.07 -0.90
N PHE A 215 -6.03 -11.34 -0.88
CA PHE A 215 -5.37 -11.98 -2.01
C PHE A 215 -6.25 -12.04 -3.27
N SER A 216 -7.57 -11.91 -3.12
CA SER A 216 -8.47 -11.83 -4.28
C SER A 216 -8.24 -10.58 -5.13
N LEU A 217 -7.73 -9.48 -4.57
CA LEU A 217 -7.49 -8.24 -5.31
C LEU A 217 -6.45 -8.40 -6.43
N PRO A 218 -5.21 -8.88 -6.17
CA PRO A 218 -4.28 -9.16 -7.26
C PRO A 218 -4.82 -10.25 -8.20
N GLN A 219 -5.55 -11.26 -7.71
CA GLN A 219 -6.16 -12.28 -8.58
C GLN A 219 -7.16 -11.68 -9.58
N GLU A 220 -8.11 -10.89 -9.10
CA GLU A 220 -9.11 -10.22 -9.93
C GLU A 220 -8.45 -9.29 -10.95
N ARG A 221 -7.38 -8.59 -10.55
CA ARG A 221 -6.63 -7.73 -11.46
C ARG A 221 -5.94 -8.53 -12.56
N VAL A 222 -5.21 -9.58 -12.21
CA VAL A 222 -4.53 -10.44 -13.20
C VAL A 222 -5.54 -11.14 -14.10
N LEU A 223 -6.67 -11.62 -13.56
CA LEU A 223 -7.75 -12.23 -14.36
C LEU A 223 -8.31 -11.26 -15.40
N LYS A 224 -8.48 -9.99 -15.02
CA LYS A 224 -8.88 -8.91 -15.93
C LYS A 224 -7.80 -8.59 -16.96
N ASP A 225 -6.53 -8.56 -16.56
CA ASP A 225 -5.42 -8.29 -17.49
C ASP A 225 -5.16 -9.47 -18.45
N LEU A 226 -5.57 -10.69 -18.08
CA LEU A 226 -5.64 -11.86 -18.95
C LEU A 226 -6.81 -11.78 -19.95
N ASP A 227 -7.85 -10.97 -19.72
CA ASP A 227 -8.91 -10.75 -20.69
C ASP A 227 -8.38 -9.95 -21.88
N GLY A 228 -8.36 -10.59 -23.06
CA GLY A 228 -7.87 -9.95 -24.28
C GLY A 228 -6.35 -9.90 -24.41
N VAL A 229 -5.59 -10.55 -23.51
CA VAL A 229 -4.11 -10.59 -23.59
C VAL A 229 -3.62 -11.14 -24.93
N GLY A 230 -4.30 -12.14 -25.49
CA GLY A 230 -3.96 -12.69 -26.81
C GLY A 230 -4.10 -11.65 -27.94
N LEU A 231 -5.06 -10.74 -27.85
CA LEU A 231 -5.23 -9.63 -28.79
C LEU A 231 -4.10 -8.60 -28.63
N VAL A 232 -3.73 -8.28 -27.38
CA VAL A 232 -2.62 -7.36 -27.07
C VAL A 232 -1.30 -7.91 -27.62
N ILE A 233 -0.99 -9.18 -27.34
CA ILE A 233 0.21 -9.86 -27.86
C ILE A 233 0.19 -9.85 -29.39
N GLY A 234 -0.95 -10.21 -30.00
CA GLY A 234 -1.14 -10.21 -31.43
C GLY A 234 -0.92 -8.84 -32.09
N ASN A 235 -1.42 -7.76 -31.47
CA ASN A 235 -1.21 -6.38 -31.93
C ASN A 235 0.27 -5.97 -31.88
N VAL A 236 1.00 -6.38 -30.84
CA VAL A 236 2.45 -6.09 -30.72
C VAL A 236 3.22 -6.82 -31.82
N ILE A 237 2.90 -8.08 -32.08
CA ILE A 237 3.51 -8.86 -33.17
C ILE A 237 3.22 -8.21 -34.52
N HIS A 238 1.96 -7.88 -34.80
CA HIS A 238 1.56 -7.19 -36.03
C HIS A 238 2.30 -5.86 -36.21
N SER A 239 2.34 -5.01 -35.18
CA SER A 239 3.01 -3.71 -35.22
C SER A 239 4.51 -3.83 -35.48
N ARG A 240 5.19 -4.77 -34.82
CA ARG A 240 6.64 -4.99 -34.98
C ARG A 240 7.01 -5.57 -36.35
N LEU A 241 6.11 -6.31 -36.99
CA LEU A 241 6.35 -6.93 -38.30
C LEU A 241 5.82 -6.11 -39.48
N SER A 242 4.90 -5.17 -39.23
CA SER A 242 4.18 -4.40 -40.27
C SER A 242 5.10 -3.77 -41.30
N SER A 243 6.12 -3.04 -40.87
CA SER A 243 7.02 -2.34 -41.78
C SER A 243 7.75 -3.30 -42.73
N THR A 244 8.14 -4.48 -42.23
CA THR A 244 8.90 -5.46 -43.02
C THR A 244 7.98 -6.22 -43.98
N VAL A 245 6.79 -6.62 -43.51
CA VAL A 245 5.83 -7.38 -44.33
C VAL A 245 5.24 -6.51 -45.44
N TYR A 246 4.78 -5.29 -45.13
CA TYR A 246 4.21 -4.41 -46.16
C TYR A 246 5.23 -4.00 -47.23
N LEU A 247 6.50 -3.80 -46.85
CA LEU A 247 7.55 -3.49 -47.81
C LEU A 247 7.83 -4.67 -48.76
N ALA A 248 7.81 -5.90 -48.24
CA ALA A 248 7.95 -7.11 -49.06
C ALA A 248 6.76 -7.29 -50.02
N LEU A 249 5.53 -7.11 -49.53
CA LEU A 249 4.31 -7.19 -50.34
C LEU A 249 4.28 -6.11 -51.44
N ALA A 250 4.66 -4.87 -51.13
CA ALA A 250 4.73 -3.79 -52.11
C ALA A 250 5.76 -4.08 -53.22
N SER A 251 6.92 -4.63 -52.85
CA SER A 251 7.96 -5.02 -53.81
C SER A 251 7.50 -6.15 -54.73
N LEU A 252 6.79 -7.14 -54.19
CA LEU A 252 6.15 -8.21 -54.97
C LEU A 252 5.07 -7.67 -55.92
N HIS A 253 4.28 -6.68 -55.48
CA HIS A 253 3.23 -6.08 -56.31
C HIS A 253 3.80 -5.40 -57.54
N SER A 254 4.80 -4.53 -57.32
CA SER A 254 5.49 -3.80 -58.39
C SER A 254 6.13 -4.76 -59.37
N LEU A 255 6.78 -5.82 -58.87
CA LEU A 255 7.43 -6.83 -59.71
C LEU A 255 6.42 -7.64 -60.53
N GLY A 256 5.31 -8.08 -59.93
CA GLY A 256 4.25 -8.81 -60.62
C GLY A 256 3.60 -7.98 -61.74
N GLN A 257 3.36 -6.69 -61.50
CA GLN A 257 2.87 -5.77 -62.54
C GLN A 257 3.88 -5.59 -63.68
N ALA A 258 5.15 -5.40 -63.35
CA ALA A 258 6.21 -5.25 -64.34
C ALA A 258 6.39 -6.53 -65.18
N LEU A 259 6.30 -7.72 -64.56
CA LEU A 259 6.31 -9.00 -65.24
C LEU A 259 5.13 -9.13 -66.22
N GLN A 260 3.91 -8.82 -65.80
CA GLN A 260 2.73 -8.86 -66.66
C GLN A 260 2.92 -7.99 -67.91
N VAL A 261 3.31 -6.72 -67.72
CA VAL A 261 3.55 -5.77 -68.81
C VAL A 261 4.66 -6.26 -69.74
N PHE A 262 5.74 -6.82 -69.19
CA PHE A 262 6.86 -7.36 -69.96
C PHE A 262 6.42 -8.54 -70.84
N VAL A 263 5.72 -9.53 -70.25
CA VAL A 263 5.27 -10.71 -71.01
C VAL A 263 4.25 -10.31 -72.08
N ASP A 264 3.35 -9.35 -71.82
CA ASP A 264 2.39 -8.88 -72.82
C ASP A 264 3.09 -8.24 -74.03
N HIS A 265 4.11 -7.41 -73.81
CA HIS A 265 4.92 -6.84 -74.90
C HIS A 265 5.77 -7.90 -75.61
N LEU A 266 6.26 -8.91 -74.90
CA LEU A 266 7.03 -10.01 -75.48
C LEU A 266 6.16 -10.88 -76.40
N ARG A 267 4.93 -11.20 -75.98
CA ARG A 267 3.95 -11.91 -76.82
C ARG A 267 3.55 -11.08 -78.03
N ALA A 268 3.31 -9.78 -77.83
CA ALA A 268 3.01 -8.86 -78.92
C ALA A 268 4.17 -8.75 -79.92
N LEU A 269 5.41 -8.73 -79.44
CA LEU A 269 6.61 -8.75 -80.28
C LEU A 269 6.66 -10.04 -81.11
N ASN A 270 6.51 -11.21 -80.49
CA ASN A 270 6.58 -12.48 -81.21
C ASN A 270 5.48 -12.61 -82.27
N ALA A 271 4.24 -12.25 -81.92
CA ALA A 271 3.11 -12.27 -82.85
C ALA A 271 3.31 -11.32 -84.02
N THR A 272 3.83 -10.11 -83.76
CA THR A 272 4.07 -9.09 -84.81
C THR A 272 5.22 -9.50 -85.74
N VAL A 273 6.29 -10.10 -85.21
CA VAL A 273 7.39 -10.65 -86.02
C VAL A 273 6.91 -11.79 -86.91
N ALA A 274 6.15 -12.75 -86.36
CA ALA A 274 5.59 -13.85 -87.14
C ALA A 274 4.65 -13.35 -88.25
N GLU A 275 3.80 -12.36 -87.96
CA GLU A 275 2.93 -11.75 -88.97
C GLU A 275 3.72 -11.01 -90.05
N LEU A 276 4.79 -10.28 -89.68
CA LEU A 276 5.67 -9.61 -90.64
C LEU A 276 6.37 -10.61 -91.56
N GLN A 277 6.87 -11.73 -91.03
CA GLN A 277 7.51 -12.80 -91.81
C GLN A 277 6.54 -13.41 -92.83
N VAL A 278 5.33 -13.79 -92.41
CA VAL A 278 4.30 -14.33 -93.30
C VAL A 278 3.92 -13.32 -94.38
N ARG A 279 3.77 -12.04 -94.03
CA ARG A 279 3.44 -10.99 -95.02
C ARG A 279 4.61 -10.71 -95.97
N GLN A 280 5.86 -10.80 -95.51
CA GLN A 280 7.05 -10.63 -96.34
C GLN A 280 7.13 -11.73 -97.40
N GLU A 281 6.84 -12.99 -97.04
CA GLU A 281 6.79 -14.14 -97.96
C GLU A 281 5.85 -13.90 -99.15
N HIS A 282 4.75 -13.17 -98.94
CA HIS A 282 3.78 -12.83 -99.99
C HIS A 282 4.12 -11.53 -100.73
N LEU A 283 4.82 -10.59 -100.09
CA LEU A 283 5.19 -9.31 -100.69
C LEU A 283 6.39 -9.47 -101.63
N GLU A 284 7.39 -10.26 -101.25
CA GLU A 284 8.60 -10.50 -102.04
C GLU A 284 8.32 -10.94 -103.49
N PRO A 285 7.52 -11.99 -103.75
CA PRO A 285 7.20 -12.40 -105.11
C PRO A 285 6.37 -11.35 -105.87
N ALA A 286 5.46 -10.63 -105.19
CA ALA A 286 4.63 -9.61 -105.83
C ALA A 286 5.43 -8.38 -106.25
N VAL A 287 6.42 -7.96 -105.45
CA VAL A 287 7.37 -6.90 -105.79
C VAL A 287 8.29 -7.36 -106.92
N ARG A 288 8.78 -8.61 -106.88
CA ARG A 288 9.63 -9.20 -107.92
C ARG A 288 8.92 -9.30 -109.27
N GLU A 289 7.69 -9.82 -109.29
CA GLU A 289 6.89 -9.96 -110.51
C GLU A 289 6.69 -8.61 -111.19
N ARG A 290 6.27 -7.60 -110.43
CA ARG A 290 6.08 -6.24 -110.96
C ARG A 290 7.39 -5.61 -111.42
N ARG A 291 8.48 -5.83 -110.70
CA ARG A 291 9.82 -5.38 -111.12
C ARG A 291 10.19 -5.98 -112.48
N GLU A 292 10.06 -7.29 -112.66
CA GLU A 292 10.38 -7.97 -113.92
C GLU A 292 9.50 -7.46 -115.07
N ARG A 293 8.19 -7.29 -114.83
CA ARG A 293 7.27 -6.68 -115.79
C ARG A 293 7.67 -5.25 -116.15
N LEU A 294 8.01 -4.41 -115.18
CA LEU A 294 8.46 -3.04 -115.44
C LEU A 294 9.80 -3.01 -116.19
N LEU A 295 10.75 -3.87 -115.85
CA LEU A 295 12.02 -3.99 -116.57
C LEU A 295 11.80 -4.37 -118.04
N THR A 296 10.89 -5.31 -118.31
CA THR A 296 10.56 -5.71 -119.69
C THR A 296 9.83 -4.62 -120.47
N LEU A 297 8.84 -3.95 -119.86
CA LEU A 297 8.06 -2.88 -120.50
C LEU A 297 8.91 -1.65 -120.81
N LEU A 298 9.75 -1.21 -119.85
CA LEU A 298 10.56 0.01 -119.98
C LEU A 298 11.78 -0.15 -120.91
N GLN A 299 12.13 -1.38 -121.29
CA GLN A 299 13.23 -1.68 -122.22
C GLN A 299 12.76 -1.96 -123.66
N GLN A 300 11.44 -1.89 -123.94
CA GLN A 300 10.93 -2.14 -125.29
C GLN A 300 11.38 -1.05 -126.28
N PRO A 301 11.81 -1.42 -127.51
CA PRO A 301 12.14 -0.47 -128.55
C PRO A 301 10.88 0.29 -128.99
N GLY A 302 10.73 1.53 -128.56
CA GLY A 302 9.54 2.36 -128.80
C GLY A 302 9.02 3.15 -127.59
N CYS A 303 9.62 2.98 -126.40
CA CYS A 303 9.27 3.75 -125.19
C CYS A 303 9.66 5.24 -125.34
N GLN A 304 8.70 6.16 -125.18
CA GLN A 304 8.90 7.61 -125.28
C GLN A 304 8.85 8.27 -123.89
N GLY A 305 9.59 9.37 -123.70
CA GLY A 305 9.71 10.05 -122.42
C GLY A 305 10.89 9.54 -121.57
N ASP A 306 10.86 9.79 -120.26
CA ASP A 306 11.94 9.39 -119.34
C ASP A 306 11.83 7.93 -118.88
N CYS A 307 11.83 7.00 -119.85
CA CYS A 307 11.83 5.57 -119.56
C CYS A 307 13.12 5.14 -118.82
N SER A 308 14.23 5.85 -119.03
CA SER A 308 15.51 5.64 -118.32
C SER A 308 15.43 5.95 -116.82
N GLY A 309 14.75 7.05 -116.45
CA GLY A 309 14.50 7.42 -115.07
C GLY A 309 13.64 6.38 -114.37
N ALA A 310 12.47 6.06 -114.94
CA ALA A 310 11.59 5.01 -114.38
C ALA A 310 12.25 3.63 -114.31
N LEU A 311 13.16 3.31 -115.24
CA LEU A 311 13.94 2.07 -115.20
C LEU A 311 14.88 2.01 -113.99
N SER A 312 15.46 3.14 -113.58
CA SER A 312 16.31 3.20 -112.38
C SER A 312 15.51 2.95 -111.09
N TRP A 313 14.29 3.50 -111.00
CA TRP A 313 13.36 3.26 -109.89
C TRP A 313 12.83 1.82 -109.88
N ALA A 314 12.48 1.27 -111.06
CA ALA A 314 12.09 -0.14 -111.19
C ALA A 314 13.23 -1.08 -110.79
N ARG A 315 14.49 -0.77 -111.13
CA ARG A 315 15.65 -1.56 -110.65
C ARG A 315 15.79 -1.52 -109.13
N ALA A 316 15.40 -0.43 -108.49
CA ALA A 316 15.41 -0.28 -107.03
C ALA A 316 14.16 -0.88 -106.33
N LEU A 317 13.20 -1.42 -107.09
CA LEU A 317 11.98 -2.05 -106.56
C LEU A 317 12.28 -3.44 -105.97
N GLU A 318 12.91 -3.47 -104.81
CA GLU A 318 13.26 -4.65 -104.03
C GLU A 318 12.88 -4.45 -102.57
N LEU A 319 12.71 -5.54 -101.82
CA LEU A 319 12.58 -5.47 -100.36
C LEU A 319 13.88 -4.94 -99.74
N SER A 320 13.76 -4.04 -98.75
CA SER A 320 14.92 -3.50 -98.03
C SER A 320 15.03 -4.06 -96.61
N ALA A 321 13.92 -4.33 -95.94
CA ALA A 321 13.91 -5.02 -94.66
C ALA A 321 13.83 -6.54 -94.88
N ASP A 322 14.63 -7.31 -94.13
CA ASP A 322 14.55 -8.76 -94.11
C ASP A 322 14.23 -9.26 -92.69
N PHE A 323 12.95 -9.55 -92.47
CA PHE A 323 12.44 -10.05 -91.19
C PHE A 323 12.68 -11.55 -91.00
N THR A 324 13.24 -12.26 -91.98
CA THR A 324 13.68 -13.67 -91.80
C THR A 324 15.01 -13.76 -91.04
N GLN A 325 15.83 -12.69 -91.08
CA GLN A 325 17.08 -12.59 -90.33
C GLN A 325 16.88 -12.26 -88.86
N VAL A 326 15.65 -11.88 -88.47
CA VAL A 326 15.29 -11.64 -87.08
C VAL A 326 15.25 -12.98 -86.34
N HIS A 327 16.24 -13.20 -85.47
CA HIS A 327 16.26 -14.38 -84.58
C HIS A 327 15.04 -14.32 -83.66
N SER A 328 14.31 -15.43 -83.57
CA SER A 328 13.06 -15.44 -82.83
C SER A 328 13.31 -15.39 -81.32
N VAL A 329 12.49 -14.61 -80.62
CA VAL A 329 12.41 -14.61 -79.15
C VAL A 329 11.73 -15.90 -78.63
N ASP A 330 11.57 -16.93 -79.47
CA ASP A 330 10.80 -18.14 -79.18
C ASP A 330 11.34 -18.93 -77.99
N ALA A 331 12.65 -18.86 -77.71
CA ALA A 331 13.21 -19.50 -76.52
C ALA A 331 12.65 -18.86 -75.25
N VAL A 332 12.68 -17.53 -75.16
CA VAL A 332 12.19 -16.75 -74.02
C VAL A 332 10.67 -16.83 -73.92
N VAL A 333 9.95 -16.75 -75.06
CA VAL A 333 8.49 -16.89 -75.11
C VAL A 333 8.03 -18.28 -74.66
N ARG A 334 8.75 -19.35 -75.02
CA ARG A 334 8.44 -20.71 -74.54
C ARG A 334 8.71 -20.86 -73.05
N GLN A 335 9.77 -20.26 -72.53
CA GLN A 335 10.10 -20.35 -71.11
C GLN A 335 9.13 -19.55 -70.23
N LEU A 336 8.58 -18.46 -70.77
CA LEU A 336 7.53 -17.65 -70.13
C LEU A 336 6.11 -18.05 -70.58
N GLN A 337 5.96 -19.22 -71.19
CA GLN A 337 4.66 -19.69 -71.64
C GLN A 337 3.77 -20.02 -70.44
N GLY A 338 2.60 -19.38 -70.38
CA GLY A 338 1.69 -19.51 -69.23
C GLY A 338 2.04 -18.63 -68.03
N VAL A 339 3.08 -17.80 -68.13
CA VAL A 339 3.46 -16.81 -67.10
C VAL A 339 2.78 -15.46 -67.37
N PRO A 340 2.28 -14.73 -66.36
CA PRO A 340 2.14 -15.20 -64.98
C PRO A 340 0.97 -16.19 -64.82
N GLU A 341 1.23 -17.32 -64.15
CA GLU A 341 0.23 -18.27 -63.66
C GLU A 341 -0.50 -17.68 -62.44
N ALA A 342 0.24 -16.93 -61.60
CA ALA A 342 -0.27 -16.31 -60.39
C ALA A 342 -0.88 -14.93 -60.65
N ASN A 343 -2.00 -14.67 -59.98
CA ASN A 343 -2.53 -13.32 -59.86
C ASN A 343 -1.89 -12.63 -58.65
N PHE A 344 -0.79 -11.90 -58.90
CA PHE A 344 -0.05 -11.18 -57.86
C PHE A 344 -0.93 -10.18 -57.10
N SER A 345 -1.92 -9.56 -57.75
CA SER A 345 -2.83 -8.61 -57.09
C SER A 345 -3.73 -9.30 -56.06
N SER A 346 -4.37 -10.40 -56.43
CA SER A 346 -5.24 -11.13 -55.48
C SER A 346 -4.45 -11.81 -54.37
N MET A 347 -3.27 -12.35 -54.68
CA MET A 347 -2.37 -12.94 -53.67
C MET A 347 -1.99 -11.91 -52.60
N ILE A 348 -1.58 -10.71 -53.03
CA ILE A 348 -1.16 -9.65 -52.10
C ILE A 348 -2.33 -9.13 -51.27
N GLU A 349 -3.53 -9.06 -51.84
CA GLU A 349 -4.74 -8.72 -51.09
C GLU A 349 -5.05 -9.78 -50.01
N GLU A 350 -4.94 -11.07 -50.35
CA GLU A 350 -5.11 -12.18 -49.41
C GLU A 350 -4.07 -12.16 -48.30
N ASP A 351 -2.79 -11.96 -48.62
CA ASP A 351 -1.70 -11.86 -47.65
C ASP A 351 -1.85 -10.64 -46.73
N ASN A 352 -2.27 -9.50 -47.29
CA ASN A 352 -2.55 -8.30 -46.51
C ASN A 352 -3.70 -8.53 -45.53
N ASN A 353 -4.79 -9.14 -45.99
CA ASN A 353 -5.94 -9.49 -45.14
C ASN A 353 -5.54 -10.49 -44.04
N THR A 354 -4.75 -11.50 -44.38
CA THR A 354 -4.24 -12.51 -43.44
C THR A 354 -3.33 -11.88 -42.39
N PHE A 355 -2.42 -10.99 -42.80
CA PHE A 355 -1.54 -10.25 -41.91
C PHE A 355 -2.33 -9.31 -40.99
N ASN A 356 -3.33 -8.60 -41.50
CA ASN A 356 -4.20 -7.74 -40.68
C ASN A 356 -5.08 -8.52 -39.69
N ALA A 357 -5.40 -9.79 -40.00
CA ALA A 357 -6.12 -10.69 -39.10
C ALA A 357 -5.24 -11.35 -38.03
N LEU A 358 -3.92 -11.15 -38.09
CA LEU A 358 -2.94 -11.78 -37.20
C LEU A 358 -3.22 -11.54 -35.70
N PRO A 359 -3.66 -10.34 -35.24
CA PRO A 359 -4.03 -10.15 -33.85
C PRO A 359 -5.19 -11.03 -33.36
N LEU A 360 -6.20 -11.24 -34.22
CA LEU A 360 -7.34 -12.10 -33.91
C LEU A 360 -6.92 -13.58 -33.90
N LEU A 361 -6.07 -13.98 -34.86
CA LEU A 361 -5.52 -15.33 -34.93
C LEU A 361 -4.68 -15.68 -33.69
N ALA A 362 -3.83 -14.75 -33.23
CA ALA A 362 -3.09 -14.89 -31.97
C ALA A 362 -4.04 -15.09 -30.78
N ALA A 363 -5.10 -14.29 -30.68
CA ALA A 363 -6.09 -14.41 -29.62
C ALA A 363 -6.81 -15.78 -29.63
N MET A 364 -7.13 -16.31 -30.81
CA MET A 364 -7.76 -17.63 -30.95
C MET A 364 -6.80 -18.77 -30.60
N GLN A 365 -5.57 -18.75 -31.10
CA GLN A 365 -4.57 -19.80 -30.83
C GLN A 365 -4.16 -19.86 -29.37
N MET A 366 -4.04 -18.70 -28.70
CA MET A 366 -3.65 -18.62 -27.29
C MET A 366 -4.81 -18.87 -26.31
N ALA A 367 -6.05 -18.99 -26.79
CA ALA A 367 -7.24 -19.06 -25.94
C ALA A 367 -7.21 -20.21 -24.93
N SER A 368 -6.71 -21.38 -25.31
CA SER A 368 -6.61 -22.54 -24.40
C SER A 368 -5.61 -22.31 -23.28
N THR A 369 -4.42 -21.79 -23.60
CA THR A 369 -3.37 -21.48 -22.61
C THR A 369 -3.79 -20.33 -21.70
N ILE A 370 -4.47 -19.31 -22.23
CA ILE A 370 -5.05 -18.22 -21.42
C ILE A 370 -6.09 -18.77 -20.44
N ARG A 371 -6.90 -19.75 -20.84
CA ARG A 371 -7.86 -20.40 -19.94
C ARG A 371 -7.15 -21.15 -18.81
N GLU A 372 -6.08 -21.88 -19.11
CA GLU A 372 -5.25 -22.56 -18.10
C GLU A 372 -4.56 -21.56 -17.15
N LEU A 373 -4.03 -20.45 -17.68
CA LEU A 373 -3.51 -19.34 -16.88
C LEU A 373 -4.54 -18.78 -15.90
N LYS A 374 -5.79 -18.58 -16.35
CA LYS A 374 -6.89 -18.14 -15.49
C LYS A 374 -7.19 -19.13 -14.38
N GLU A 375 -7.14 -20.44 -14.66
CA GLU A 375 -7.32 -21.48 -13.64
C GLU A 375 -6.18 -21.45 -12.60
N VAL A 376 -4.93 -21.23 -13.03
CA VAL A 376 -3.78 -21.06 -12.12
C VAL A 376 -3.97 -19.84 -11.23
N VAL A 377 -4.35 -18.69 -11.80
CA VAL A 377 -4.54 -17.44 -11.06
C VAL A 377 -5.73 -17.54 -10.10
N ALA A 378 -6.83 -18.19 -10.51
CA ALA A 378 -8.00 -18.40 -9.66
C ALA A 378 -7.74 -19.39 -8.50
N GLN A 379 -6.69 -20.20 -8.60
CA GLN A 379 -6.31 -21.12 -7.53
C GLN A 379 -5.67 -20.37 -6.36
N GLU A 380 -6.35 -20.38 -5.21
CA GLU A 380 -5.83 -19.79 -3.97
C GLU A 380 -4.55 -20.50 -3.51
N SER A 381 -3.53 -19.74 -3.09
CA SER A 381 -2.28 -20.34 -2.60
C SER A 381 -2.51 -21.01 -1.24
N LYS A 382 -2.04 -22.26 -1.10
CA LYS A 382 -2.21 -23.04 0.14
C LYS A 382 -1.58 -22.34 1.36
N GLY A 383 -0.46 -21.66 1.17
CA GLY A 383 0.25 -20.93 2.24
C GLY A 383 -0.59 -19.82 2.86
N LEU A 384 -1.26 -19.00 2.03
CA LEU A 384 -2.13 -17.91 2.49
C LEU A 384 -3.40 -18.42 3.15
N ARG A 385 -3.96 -19.54 2.68
CA ARG A 385 -5.13 -20.17 3.32
C ARG A 385 -4.81 -20.61 4.75
N THR A 386 -3.57 -21.03 4.98
CA THR A 386 -3.07 -21.43 6.30
C THR A 386 -2.44 -20.28 7.09
N LEU A 387 -2.43 -19.04 6.60
CA LEU A 387 -1.81 -17.90 7.31
C LEU A 387 -2.48 -17.69 8.68
N ALA A 388 -3.81 -17.76 8.73
CA ALA A 388 -4.57 -17.67 9.96
C ALA A 388 -4.43 -18.93 10.83
N GLU A 389 -4.34 -20.13 10.22
CA GLU A 389 -4.27 -21.41 10.95
C GLU A 389 -2.86 -21.69 11.52
N GLY A 390 -1.82 -21.25 10.81
CA GLY A 390 -0.41 -21.46 11.11
C GLY A 390 0.19 -20.42 12.05
N PHE A 391 -0.50 -19.30 12.32
CA PHE A 391 -0.04 -18.26 13.22
C PHE A 391 0.14 -18.83 14.65
N PRO A 392 1.36 -18.99 15.19
CA PRO A 392 1.63 -19.56 16.50
C PRO A 392 1.08 -18.67 17.60
N GLY A 393 0.83 -17.40 17.27
CA GLY A 393 0.06 -16.49 18.08
C GLY A 393 -1.37 -16.96 18.34
N LEU A 394 -1.99 -17.93 17.66
CA LEU A 394 -3.31 -18.45 18.11
C LEU A 394 -3.21 -19.15 19.46
N LYS A 395 -2.14 -19.92 19.72
CA LYS A 395 -1.94 -20.62 21.00
C LYS A 395 -1.48 -19.65 22.09
N ALA A 396 -0.61 -18.69 21.76
CA ALA A 396 -0.20 -17.65 22.69
C ALA A 396 -1.35 -16.68 22.99
N ALA A 397 -2.11 -16.28 21.97
CA ALA A 397 -3.31 -15.47 22.08
C ALA A 397 -4.40 -16.17 22.88
N SER A 398 -4.61 -17.46 22.64
CA SER A 398 -5.58 -18.25 23.42
C SER A 398 -5.14 -18.35 24.88
N ARG A 399 -3.85 -18.59 25.16
CA ARG A 399 -3.30 -18.60 26.52
C ARG A 399 -3.45 -17.25 27.20
N TRP A 400 -3.18 -16.16 26.49
CA TRP A 400 -3.32 -14.81 27.05
C TRP A 400 -4.79 -14.45 27.30
N SER A 401 -5.68 -14.78 26.36
CA SER A 401 -7.11 -14.60 26.54
C SER A 401 -7.64 -15.43 27.71
N GLN A 402 -7.16 -16.66 27.89
CA GLN A 402 -7.56 -17.53 29.01
C GLN A 402 -7.05 -16.99 30.34
N ALA A 403 -5.79 -16.53 30.39
CA ALA A 403 -5.23 -15.93 31.59
C ALA A 403 -5.97 -14.65 32.00
N LEU A 404 -6.27 -13.76 31.05
CA LEU A 404 -7.04 -12.55 31.31
C LEU A 404 -8.48 -12.86 31.77
N GLU A 405 -9.09 -13.89 31.20
CA GLU A 405 -10.41 -14.35 31.63
C GLU A 405 -10.40 -14.93 33.04
N GLU A 406 -9.37 -15.69 33.41
CA GLU A 406 -9.22 -16.23 34.76
C GLU A 406 -8.94 -15.11 35.78
N LEU A 407 -8.13 -14.12 35.41
CA LEU A 407 -7.93 -12.89 36.21
C LEU A 407 -9.23 -12.09 36.36
N GLU A 408 -10.05 -11.98 35.31
CA GLU A 408 -11.35 -11.32 35.38
C GLU A 408 -12.30 -12.06 36.33
N ARG A 409 -12.35 -13.40 36.28
CA ARG A 409 -13.21 -14.18 37.19
C ARG A 409 -12.72 -14.14 38.63
N SER A 410 -11.42 -14.30 38.85
CA SER A 410 -10.82 -14.32 40.19
C SER A 410 -10.82 -12.96 40.88
N SER A 411 -10.75 -11.85 40.14
CA SER A 411 -10.78 -10.49 40.71
C SER A 411 -12.17 -10.06 41.22
N ARG A 412 -13.27 -10.51 40.60
CA ARG A 412 -14.65 -10.13 40.99
C ARG A 412 -14.98 -10.31 42.49
N PRO A 413 -14.77 -11.49 43.11
CA PRO A 413 -15.08 -11.65 44.54
C PRO A 413 -14.21 -10.76 45.44
N TYR A 414 -12.94 -10.57 45.08
CA TYR A 414 -12.04 -9.69 45.82
C TYR A 414 -12.49 -8.22 45.74
N LEU A 415 -12.86 -7.76 44.56
CA LEU A 415 -13.34 -6.39 44.35
C LEU A 415 -14.66 -6.11 45.08
N GLN A 416 -15.56 -7.09 45.17
CA GLN A 416 -16.78 -7.00 45.99
C GLN A 416 -16.44 -6.86 47.48
N GLU A 417 -15.44 -7.58 47.96
CA GLU A 417 -14.98 -7.48 49.34
C GLU A 417 -14.35 -6.11 49.64
N VAL A 418 -13.56 -5.57 48.71
CA VAL A 418 -13.01 -4.20 48.82
C VAL A 418 -14.13 -3.17 48.94
N GLN A 419 -15.17 -3.26 48.10
CA GLN A 419 -16.31 -2.35 48.16
C GLN A 419 -17.09 -2.48 49.49
N ARG A 420 -17.22 -3.70 50.00
CA ARG A 420 -17.86 -3.96 51.30
C ARG A 420 -17.05 -3.35 52.45
N TYR A 421 -15.74 -3.60 52.50
CA TYR A 421 -14.85 -3.04 53.51
C TYR A 421 -14.82 -1.51 53.47
N GLU A 422 -14.78 -0.94 52.27
CA GLU A 422 -14.85 0.51 52.07
C GLU A 422 -16.15 1.10 52.62
N THR A 423 -17.29 0.42 52.42
CA THR A 423 -18.58 0.87 52.98
C THR A 423 -18.55 0.91 54.50
N TYR A 424 -17.97 -0.11 55.16
CA TYR A 424 -17.80 -0.11 56.62
C TYR A 424 -16.86 0.98 57.11
N ARG A 425 -15.72 1.18 56.42
CA ARG A 425 -14.75 2.23 56.75
C ARG A 425 -15.38 3.62 56.61
N TRP A 426 -16.10 3.87 55.52
CA TRP A 426 -16.82 5.11 55.28
C TRP A 426 -17.82 5.40 56.39
N LEU A 427 -18.66 4.42 56.75
CA LEU A 427 -19.64 4.55 57.83
C LEU A 427 -18.97 4.88 59.17
N LEU A 428 -17.93 4.12 59.54
CA LEU A 428 -17.19 4.35 60.78
C LEU A 428 -16.51 5.72 60.80
N GLY A 429 -15.94 6.15 59.67
CA GLY A 429 -15.38 7.48 59.48
C GLY A 429 -16.42 8.58 59.67
N CYS A 430 -17.61 8.44 59.08
CA CYS A 430 -18.73 9.39 59.24
C CYS A 430 -19.18 9.49 60.71
N VAL A 431 -19.31 8.37 61.41
CA VAL A 431 -19.68 8.34 62.83
C VAL A 431 -18.63 9.09 63.66
N LEU A 432 -17.35 8.75 63.50
CA LEU A 432 -16.28 9.35 64.28
C LEU A 432 -16.04 10.84 63.95
N CYS A 433 -16.12 11.25 62.68
CA CYS A 433 -16.12 12.66 62.31
C CYS A 433 -17.31 13.40 62.94
N SER A 434 -18.50 12.80 63.01
CA SER A 434 -19.66 13.40 63.68
C SER A 434 -19.45 13.60 65.18
N THR A 435 -18.66 12.74 65.85
CA THR A 435 -18.29 12.96 67.26
C THR A 435 -17.38 14.18 67.44
N ILE A 436 -16.43 14.41 66.52
CA ILE A 436 -15.59 15.62 66.54
C ILE A 436 -16.44 16.86 66.25
N LEU A 437 -17.40 16.78 65.33
CA LEU A 437 -18.35 17.86 65.08
C LEU A 437 -19.12 18.22 66.35
N LEU A 438 -19.58 17.21 67.11
CA LEU A 438 -20.26 17.43 68.39
C LEU A 438 -19.35 18.14 69.41
N VAL A 439 -18.06 17.81 69.47
CA VAL A 439 -17.06 18.52 70.30
C VAL A 439 -16.93 19.97 69.87
N VAL A 440 -16.82 20.24 68.56
CA VAL A 440 -16.73 21.60 68.00
C VAL A 440 -17.99 22.41 68.34
N ILE A 441 -19.17 21.83 68.16
CA ILE A 441 -20.46 22.46 68.52
C ILE A 441 -20.50 22.77 70.02
N CYS A 442 -20.10 21.83 70.88
CA CYS A 442 -20.01 22.04 72.32
C CYS A 442 -19.06 23.18 72.69
N ASN A 443 -17.91 23.29 71.99
CA ASN A 443 -16.95 24.37 72.20
C ASN A 443 -17.50 25.73 71.77
N LEU A 444 -18.13 25.81 70.59
CA LEU A 444 -18.72 27.05 70.08
C LEU A 444 -19.90 27.52 70.93
N LEU A 445 -20.84 26.63 71.25
CA LEU A 445 -21.97 26.95 72.15
C LEU A 445 -21.45 27.31 73.55
N GLY A 446 -20.47 26.57 74.05
CA GLY A 446 -19.84 26.82 75.34
C GLY A 446 -19.17 28.19 75.43
N LEU A 447 -18.45 28.60 74.39
CA LEU A 447 -17.83 29.92 74.26
C LEU A 447 -18.88 31.03 74.13
N ASN A 448 -19.86 30.89 73.23
CA ASN A 448 -20.86 31.93 72.99
C ASN A 448 -21.74 32.17 74.24
N LEU A 449 -22.29 31.11 74.82
CA LEU A 449 -23.11 31.21 76.04
C LEU A 449 -22.28 31.67 77.25
N GLY A 450 -21.01 31.26 77.31
CA GLY A 450 -20.07 31.68 78.34
C GLY A 450 -19.69 33.15 78.26
N ILE A 451 -19.41 33.67 77.06
CA ILE A 451 -19.12 35.09 76.82
C ILE A 451 -20.37 35.94 77.10
N TRP A 452 -21.54 35.52 76.63
CA TRP A 452 -22.79 36.22 76.91
C TRP A 452 -23.10 36.25 78.41
N GLY A 453 -22.93 35.13 79.10
CA GLY A 453 -23.08 35.06 80.55
C GLY A 453 -21.97 35.75 81.36
N LEU A 454 -20.92 36.23 80.70
CA LEU A 454 -19.92 37.12 81.31
C LEU A 454 -20.25 38.59 81.05
N SER A 455 -20.80 38.92 79.88
CA SER A 455 -21.16 40.30 79.52
C SER A 455 -22.43 40.79 80.21
N ALA A 456 -23.38 39.90 80.51
CA ALA A 456 -24.63 40.24 81.18
C ALA A 456 -24.50 40.27 82.72
N ARG A 457 -23.30 40.04 83.25
CA ARG A 457 -23.03 39.93 84.68
C ARG A 457 -22.62 41.27 85.28
N GLU A 458 -23.48 41.84 86.14
CA GLU A 458 -23.17 43.07 86.90
C GLU A 458 -22.22 42.80 88.08
N ASP A 459 -22.34 41.62 88.71
CA ASP A 459 -21.55 41.22 89.88
C ASP A 459 -21.03 39.77 89.80
N PRO A 460 -19.75 39.50 90.14
CA PRO A 460 -19.12 38.18 90.00
C PRO A 460 -19.59 37.12 91.00
N SER A 461 -20.54 37.46 91.88
CA SER A 461 -21.23 36.55 92.80
C SER A 461 -22.62 36.12 92.30
N HIS A 462 -23.23 36.82 91.35
CA HIS A 462 -24.58 36.48 90.87
C HIS A 462 -24.56 35.20 90.01
N LEU A 463 -25.52 34.31 90.24
CA LEU A 463 -25.75 33.13 89.39
C LEU A 463 -26.38 33.58 88.08
N GLU A 464 -25.67 33.40 86.97
CA GLU A 464 -26.23 33.57 85.64
C GLU A 464 -26.34 32.22 84.93
N ALA A 465 -27.57 31.84 84.57
CA ALA A 465 -27.86 30.54 83.98
C ALA A 465 -27.11 30.29 82.65
N ARG A 466 -26.88 31.36 81.87
CA ARG A 466 -26.20 31.29 80.56
C ARG A 466 -24.72 30.97 80.69
N GLY A 467 -24.00 31.60 81.61
CA GLY A 467 -22.59 31.31 81.88
C GLY A 467 -22.39 29.88 82.41
N GLU A 468 -23.28 29.43 83.31
CA GLU A 468 -23.23 28.05 83.80
C GLU A 468 -23.54 27.03 82.69
N ALA A 469 -24.50 27.31 81.81
CA ALA A 469 -24.77 26.49 80.63
C ALA A 469 -23.53 26.42 79.71
N GLY A 470 -22.87 27.54 79.45
CA GLY A 470 -21.62 27.58 78.67
C GLY A 470 -20.52 26.71 79.26
N ALA A 471 -20.32 26.77 80.59
CA ALA A 471 -19.37 25.91 81.30
C ALA A 471 -19.73 24.41 81.24
N ARG A 472 -21.03 24.07 81.18
CA ARG A 472 -21.49 22.67 81.04
C ARG A 472 -21.25 22.16 79.64
N PHE A 473 -21.53 22.94 78.60
CA PHE A 473 -21.23 22.58 77.20
C PHE A 473 -19.72 22.36 76.97
N LEU A 474 -18.85 23.24 77.47
CA LEU A 474 -17.40 23.03 77.38
C LEU A 474 -16.95 21.72 78.05
N MET A 475 -17.51 21.41 79.23
CA MET A 475 -17.19 20.16 79.92
C MET A 475 -17.79 18.92 79.25
N ALA A 476 -18.93 19.04 78.56
CA ALA A 476 -19.49 17.98 77.75
C ALA A 476 -18.58 17.68 76.55
N GLY A 477 -18.09 18.70 75.86
CA GLY A 477 -17.09 18.57 74.79
C GLY A 477 -15.80 17.88 75.26
N VAL A 478 -15.30 18.24 76.43
CA VAL A 478 -14.15 17.55 77.07
C VAL A 478 -14.47 16.07 77.35
N GLY A 479 -15.67 15.77 77.85
CA GLY A 479 -16.11 14.40 78.10
C GLY A 479 -16.13 13.56 76.83
N PHE A 480 -16.74 14.06 75.75
CA PHE A 480 -16.75 13.39 74.45
C PHE A 480 -15.35 13.22 73.87
N SER A 481 -14.48 14.22 74.03
CA SER A 481 -13.09 14.15 73.55
C SER A 481 -12.31 13.01 74.21
N PHE A 482 -12.46 12.81 75.53
CA PHE A 482 -11.83 11.67 76.22
C PHE A 482 -12.46 10.33 75.85
N LEU A 483 -13.80 10.28 75.72
CA LEU A 483 -14.53 9.05 75.41
C LEU A 483 -14.15 8.49 74.04
N PHE A 484 -14.05 9.36 73.03
CA PHE A 484 -13.78 8.97 71.64
C PHE A 484 -12.30 9.08 71.23
N ALA A 485 -11.40 9.51 72.13
CA ALA A 485 -9.96 9.58 71.83
C ALA A 485 -9.37 8.24 71.37
N ALA A 486 -9.71 7.14 72.06
CA ALA A 486 -9.22 5.80 71.72
C ALA A 486 -9.72 5.28 70.36
N PRO A 487 -11.04 5.26 70.06
CA PRO A 487 -11.50 4.81 68.74
C PRO A 487 -11.01 5.73 67.61
N LEU A 488 -10.84 7.03 67.84
CA LEU A 488 -10.28 7.96 66.86
C LEU A 488 -8.83 7.62 66.47
N ILE A 489 -7.93 7.47 67.46
CA ILE A 489 -6.53 7.18 67.15
C ILE A 489 -6.36 5.78 66.53
N LEU A 490 -7.20 4.81 66.91
CA LEU A 490 -7.19 3.47 66.31
C LEU A 490 -7.61 3.50 64.84
N LEU A 491 -8.67 4.23 64.49
CA LEU A 491 -9.08 4.38 63.09
C LEU A 491 -7.99 5.09 62.27
N VAL A 492 -7.44 6.19 62.80
CA VAL A 492 -6.34 6.93 62.15
C VAL A 492 -5.16 6.00 61.87
N PHE A 493 -4.72 5.24 62.87
CA PHE A 493 -3.56 4.36 62.71
C PHE A 493 -3.82 3.20 61.74
N ALA A 494 -5.00 2.55 61.84
CA ALA A 494 -5.35 1.46 60.93
C ALA A 494 -5.41 1.91 59.46
N THR A 495 -6.02 3.06 59.20
CA THR A 495 -6.12 3.62 57.84
C THR A 495 -4.79 4.18 57.33
N PHE A 496 -3.97 4.75 58.22
CA PHE A 496 -2.59 5.16 57.93
C PHE A 496 -1.69 4.01 57.51
N LEU A 497 -1.75 2.87 58.21
CA LEU A 497 -0.93 1.71 57.87
C LEU A 497 -1.25 1.21 56.46
N VAL A 498 -2.53 1.08 56.11
CA VAL A 498 -2.95 0.61 54.79
C VAL A 498 -2.60 1.64 53.71
N GLY A 499 -3.11 2.86 53.82
CA GLY A 499 -2.94 3.87 52.77
C GLY A 499 -1.51 4.37 52.63
N GLY A 500 -0.78 4.49 53.74
CA GLY A 500 0.62 4.90 53.73
C GLY A 500 1.51 3.88 53.03
N ASN A 501 1.33 2.58 53.29
CA ASN A 501 2.09 1.55 52.58
C ASN A 501 1.73 1.49 51.10
N VAL A 502 0.46 1.67 50.72
CA VAL A 502 0.08 1.76 49.29
C VAL A 502 0.82 2.90 48.61
N GLU A 503 0.85 4.08 49.21
CA GLU A 503 1.56 5.25 48.66
C GLU A 503 3.07 5.03 48.57
N THR A 504 3.68 4.60 49.68
CA THR A 504 5.15 4.55 49.82
C THR A 504 5.80 3.33 49.19
N LEU A 505 5.12 2.18 49.14
CA LEU A 505 5.66 0.94 48.55
C LEU A 505 5.25 0.76 47.08
N VAL A 506 4.02 1.13 46.71
CA VAL A 506 3.47 0.88 45.37
C VAL A 506 3.50 2.14 44.52
N CYS A 507 2.81 3.21 44.92
CA CYS A 507 2.61 4.37 44.06
C CYS A 507 3.90 5.11 43.72
N ARG A 508 4.72 5.40 44.72
CA ARG A 508 6.02 6.06 44.52
C ARG A 508 6.98 5.22 43.67
N SER A 509 7.02 3.91 43.89
CA SER A 509 7.88 2.97 43.15
C SER A 509 7.39 2.74 41.71
N TRP A 510 6.07 2.88 41.49
CA TRP A 510 5.47 2.83 40.15
C TRP A 510 5.80 4.11 39.38
N GLU A 511 5.62 5.29 39.99
CA GLU A 511 5.91 6.59 39.36
C GLU A 511 7.41 6.75 39.02
N SER A 512 8.31 6.26 39.87
CA SER A 512 9.76 6.30 39.66
C SER A 512 10.27 5.25 38.67
N GLY A 513 9.47 4.22 38.34
CA GLY A 513 9.85 3.12 37.46
C GLY A 513 10.59 1.96 38.14
N GLU A 514 10.93 2.08 39.43
CA GLU A 514 11.59 1.03 40.22
C GLU A 514 10.77 -0.28 40.24
N LEU A 515 9.44 -0.19 40.21
CA LEU A 515 8.55 -1.36 40.16
C LEU A 515 8.72 -2.16 38.86
N PHE A 516 8.90 -1.49 37.72
CA PHE A 516 9.11 -2.15 36.43
C PHE A 516 10.50 -2.82 36.37
N GLU A 517 11.53 -2.15 36.89
CA GLU A 517 12.88 -2.72 37.00
C GLU A 517 12.89 -3.96 37.90
N PHE A 518 12.14 -3.94 39.00
CA PHE A 518 11.97 -5.08 39.89
C PHE A 518 11.30 -6.27 39.20
N VAL A 519 10.22 -6.03 38.45
CA VAL A 519 9.48 -7.06 37.68
C VAL A 519 10.34 -7.67 36.57
N ASP A 520 11.18 -6.86 35.93
CA ASP A 520 12.05 -7.29 34.82
C ASP A 520 13.27 -8.08 35.28
N THR A 521 13.66 -7.94 36.55
CA THR A 521 14.82 -8.64 37.12
C THR A 521 14.53 -10.14 37.32
N PRO A 522 15.28 -11.06 36.66
CA PRO A 522 15.04 -12.49 36.76
C PRO A 522 15.13 -13.01 38.20
N GLY A 523 14.18 -13.85 38.60
CA GLY A 523 14.16 -14.47 39.93
C GLY A 523 13.50 -13.62 41.03
N ASN A 524 13.02 -12.41 40.71
CA ASN A 524 12.26 -11.59 41.66
C ASN A 524 10.79 -12.03 41.76
N LEU A 525 10.19 -12.41 40.63
CA LEU A 525 8.81 -12.90 40.56
C LEU A 525 8.75 -14.43 40.62
N PRO A 526 7.71 -15.00 41.28
CA PRO A 526 7.48 -16.43 41.24
C PRO A 526 7.14 -16.90 39.82
N PRO A 527 7.36 -18.18 39.47
CA PRO A 527 7.11 -18.71 38.13
C PRO A 527 5.65 -18.53 37.66
N SER A 528 4.69 -18.48 38.59
CA SER A 528 3.27 -18.23 38.33
C SER A 528 2.98 -16.80 37.89
N MET A 529 3.85 -15.83 38.19
CA MET A 529 3.71 -14.41 37.84
C MET A 529 4.66 -13.97 36.73
N ASN A 530 5.54 -14.84 36.25
CA ASN A 530 6.42 -14.53 35.14
C ASN A 530 5.61 -14.46 33.82
N LEU A 531 5.48 -13.25 33.28
CA LEU A 531 4.70 -12.98 32.07
C LEU A 531 5.17 -13.81 30.86
N SER A 532 6.48 -14.01 30.74
CA SER A 532 7.08 -14.77 29.63
C SER A 532 6.70 -16.25 29.70
N HIS A 533 6.71 -16.83 30.90
CA HIS A 533 6.28 -18.21 31.13
C HIS A 533 4.77 -18.39 30.94
N LEU A 534 3.98 -17.43 31.44
CA LEU A 534 2.51 -17.44 31.36
C LEU A 534 2.01 -17.31 29.90
N LEU A 535 2.73 -16.54 29.10
CA LEU A 535 2.52 -16.41 27.65
C LEU A 535 3.13 -17.55 26.83
N GLY A 536 4.06 -18.32 27.40
CA GLY A 536 4.81 -19.37 26.71
C GLY A 536 5.81 -18.83 25.68
N LEU A 537 6.40 -17.67 25.96
CA LEU A 537 7.43 -17.04 25.12
C LEU A 537 8.80 -17.70 25.33
N GLN A 538 9.61 -17.77 24.28
CA GLN A 538 10.95 -18.38 24.36
C GLN A 538 11.98 -17.46 25.03
N LYS A 539 11.79 -16.14 24.96
CA LYS A 539 12.69 -15.13 25.55
C LYS A 539 11.96 -14.33 26.62
N ASN A 540 12.71 -13.91 27.64
CA ASN A 540 12.20 -13.00 28.66
C ASN A 540 12.01 -11.61 28.05
N ILE A 541 10.81 -11.06 28.17
CA ILE A 541 10.48 -9.70 27.74
C ILE A 541 10.62 -8.76 28.93
N SER A 542 11.30 -7.63 28.72
CA SER A 542 11.26 -6.50 29.65
C SER A 542 9.90 -5.82 29.57
N VAL A 543 9.15 -5.86 30.66
CA VAL A 543 7.88 -5.16 30.88
C VAL A 543 8.07 -3.65 30.75
N LEU A 544 9.20 -3.09 31.21
CA LEU A 544 9.50 -1.66 31.03
C LEU A 544 9.59 -1.30 29.54
N LEU A 545 10.38 -2.06 28.78
CA LEU A 545 10.53 -1.82 27.34
C LEU A 545 9.21 -2.05 26.60
N ALA A 546 8.46 -3.08 26.97
CA ALA A 546 7.15 -3.36 26.41
C ALA A 546 6.17 -2.21 26.67
N TYR A 547 6.12 -1.68 27.90
CA TYR A 547 5.30 -0.53 28.26
C TYR A 547 5.65 0.70 27.39
N GLN A 548 6.94 1.02 27.25
CA GLN A 548 7.40 2.16 26.44
C GLN A 548 7.02 2.00 24.96
N GLN A 549 7.26 0.84 24.36
CA GLN A 549 6.91 0.57 22.96
C GLN A 549 5.38 0.59 22.74
N CYS A 550 4.60 0.08 23.69
CA CYS A 550 3.14 0.15 23.62
C CYS A 550 2.61 1.57 23.74
N LYS A 551 3.26 2.41 24.56
CA LYS A 551 2.92 3.83 24.68
C LYS A 551 3.15 4.60 23.37
N GLU A 552 4.16 4.19 22.58
CA GLU A 552 4.43 4.70 21.23
C GLU A 552 3.52 4.11 20.14
N GLY A 553 2.64 3.16 20.48
CA GLY A 553 1.71 2.54 19.55
C GLY A 553 2.26 1.34 18.76
N ALA A 554 3.33 0.69 19.24
CA ALA A 554 3.89 -0.48 18.57
C ALA A 554 2.90 -1.66 18.52
N ALA A 555 3.00 -2.49 17.46
CA ALA A 555 2.31 -3.77 17.36
C ALA A 555 2.86 -4.81 18.34
N LEU A 556 1.99 -5.70 18.84
CA LEU A 556 2.38 -6.85 19.66
C LEU A 556 3.47 -7.69 18.96
N TRP A 557 3.46 -7.74 17.63
CA TRP A 557 4.47 -8.43 16.84
C TRP A 557 5.91 -8.01 17.19
N LYS A 558 6.15 -6.70 17.22
CA LYS A 558 7.46 -6.10 17.53
C LYS A 558 7.79 -6.27 19.02
N VAL A 559 6.82 -6.00 19.90
CA VAL A 559 7.02 -6.02 21.36
C VAL A 559 7.30 -7.42 21.89
N LEU A 560 6.57 -8.42 21.38
CA LEU A 560 6.74 -9.82 21.77
C LEU A 560 7.86 -10.54 21.01
N GLN A 561 8.56 -9.85 20.11
CA GLN A 561 9.62 -10.40 19.25
C GLN A 561 9.18 -11.67 18.53
N LEU A 562 7.97 -11.67 17.96
CA LEU A 562 7.37 -12.89 17.38
C LEU A 562 8.16 -13.46 16.21
N ASN A 563 9.01 -12.66 15.54
CA ASN A 563 9.94 -13.10 14.50
C ASN A 563 10.76 -14.35 14.89
N ASP A 564 11.17 -14.45 16.17
CA ASP A 564 12.00 -15.57 16.64
C ASP A 564 11.20 -16.88 16.79
N SER A 565 9.88 -16.76 16.92
CA SER A 565 8.96 -17.89 17.15
C SER A 565 8.09 -18.23 15.94
N PHE A 566 7.94 -17.30 14.99
CA PHE A 566 7.13 -17.45 13.80
C PHE A 566 7.84 -16.94 12.55
N ASN A 567 8.02 -17.83 11.59
CA ASN A 567 8.53 -17.46 10.27
C ASN A 567 7.36 -17.03 9.37
N LEU A 568 7.08 -15.73 9.34
CA LEU A 568 6.08 -15.14 8.45
C LEU A 568 6.41 -15.42 6.97
N GLU A 569 7.69 -15.39 6.59
CA GLU A 569 8.12 -15.57 5.20
C GLU A 569 7.74 -16.95 4.66
N GLN A 570 7.72 -17.98 5.51
CA GLN A 570 7.29 -19.32 5.10
C GLN A 570 5.81 -19.37 4.69
N HIS A 571 4.96 -18.51 5.27
CA HIS A 571 3.52 -18.46 4.98
C HIS A 571 3.21 -17.52 3.81
N LEU A 572 4.09 -16.55 3.57
CA LEU A 572 4.06 -15.65 2.42
C LEU A 572 4.74 -16.26 1.17
N ASP A 573 5.30 -17.47 1.29
CA ASP A 573 5.94 -18.17 0.18
C ASP A 573 4.89 -18.64 -0.85
N ILE A 574 4.82 -17.89 -1.95
CA ILE A 574 4.02 -18.21 -3.13
C ILE A 574 4.86 -18.82 -4.26
N SER A 575 6.09 -19.28 -4.00
CA SER A 575 7.02 -19.79 -5.01
C SER A 575 6.38 -20.83 -5.94
N GLN A 576 5.65 -21.81 -5.40
CA GLN A 576 4.95 -22.82 -6.17
C GLN A 576 3.92 -22.21 -7.15
N PHE A 577 3.16 -21.22 -6.70
CA PHE A 577 2.20 -20.49 -7.54
C PHE A 577 2.93 -19.71 -8.63
N THR A 578 4.00 -18.99 -8.28
CA THR A 578 4.78 -18.17 -9.22
C THR A 578 5.48 -19.00 -10.29
N HIS A 579 6.01 -20.18 -9.93
CA HIS A 579 6.59 -21.12 -10.88
C HIS A 579 5.56 -21.67 -11.87
N LYS A 580 4.35 -22.02 -11.38
CA LYS A 580 3.27 -22.50 -12.23
C LYS A 580 2.80 -21.41 -13.19
N LEU A 581 2.63 -20.18 -12.69
CA LEU A 581 2.26 -19.03 -13.52
C LEU A 581 3.33 -18.74 -14.59
N GLN A 582 4.61 -18.73 -14.20
CA GLN A 582 5.72 -18.53 -15.13
C GLN A 582 5.76 -19.61 -16.22
N TRP A 583 5.58 -20.87 -15.85
CA TRP A 583 5.55 -21.98 -16.80
C TRP A 583 4.44 -21.83 -17.84
N GLU A 584 3.21 -21.50 -17.40
CA GLU A 584 2.08 -21.33 -18.32
C GLU A 584 2.19 -20.07 -19.19
N VAL A 585 2.82 -19.00 -18.71
CA VAL A 585 3.09 -17.83 -19.57
C VAL A 585 4.13 -18.16 -20.63
N GLN A 586 5.13 -18.98 -20.29
CA GLN A 586 6.15 -19.46 -21.24
C GLN A 586 5.63 -20.53 -22.21
N SER A 587 4.48 -21.16 -21.92
CA SER A 587 3.85 -22.16 -22.78
C SER A 587 3.01 -21.54 -23.90
N LEU A 588 2.81 -20.21 -23.89
CA LEU A 588 2.17 -19.46 -24.98
C LEU A 588 2.90 -19.71 -26.31
N LYS A 589 2.13 -20.08 -27.33
CA LYS A 589 2.63 -20.36 -28.67
C LYS A 589 1.76 -19.70 -29.72
N MET A 590 2.39 -19.32 -30.82
CA MET A 590 1.73 -18.80 -32.00
C MET A 590 2.33 -19.46 -33.24
N ASP A 591 1.47 -19.91 -34.14
CA ASP A 591 1.89 -20.41 -35.44
C ASP A 591 1.50 -19.42 -36.54
N VAL A 592 2.50 -19.03 -37.34
CA VAL A 592 2.38 -18.06 -38.45
C VAL A 592 2.59 -18.74 -39.81
N GLN A 593 2.60 -20.07 -39.85
CA GLN A 593 2.77 -20.85 -41.09
C GLN A 593 1.72 -20.55 -42.17
N ASN A 594 0.55 -20.01 -41.80
CA ASN A 594 -0.49 -19.63 -42.75
C ASN A 594 -0.19 -18.35 -43.53
N LEU A 595 0.83 -17.56 -43.16
CA LEU A 595 1.23 -16.36 -43.91
C LEU A 595 2.23 -16.76 -45.02
N ASP A 596 1.69 -17.17 -46.16
CA ASP A 596 2.50 -17.55 -47.32
C ASP A 596 2.74 -16.36 -48.26
N LEU A 597 3.67 -15.47 -47.87
CA LEU A 597 4.06 -14.25 -48.61
C LEU A 597 4.38 -14.47 -50.10
N LEU A 598 4.58 -15.72 -50.53
CA LEU A 598 4.84 -16.09 -51.91
C LEU A 598 4.25 -17.48 -52.19
N THR A 599 3.09 -17.50 -52.85
CA THR A 599 2.44 -18.76 -53.26
C THR A 599 3.35 -19.59 -54.17
N PRO A 600 3.18 -20.93 -54.20
CA PRO A 600 3.95 -21.80 -55.09
C PRO A 600 3.82 -21.45 -56.58
N ALA A 601 2.70 -20.84 -57.00
CA ALA A 601 2.53 -20.34 -58.36
C ALA A 601 3.37 -19.08 -58.61
N ALA A 602 3.29 -18.07 -57.72
CA ALA A 602 4.06 -16.85 -57.85
C ALA A 602 5.56 -17.11 -57.77
N HIS A 603 5.99 -18.05 -56.93
CA HIS A 603 7.39 -18.49 -56.88
C HIS A 603 7.85 -19.07 -58.22
N ARG A 604 7.03 -19.93 -58.85
CA ARG A 604 7.33 -20.51 -60.17
C ARG A 604 7.39 -19.45 -61.26
N ASP A 605 6.50 -18.46 -61.25
CA ASP A 605 6.50 -17.36 -62.22
C ASP A 605 7.78 -16.52 -62.15
N LEU A 606 8.18 -16.13 -60.94
CA LEU A 606 9.40 -15.34 -60.72
C LEU A 606 10.65 -16.16 -61.05
N GLU A 607 10.63 -17.47 -60.78
CA GLU A 607 11.73 -18.38 -61.11
C GLU A 607 11.85 -18.61 -62.63
N ALA A 608 10.72 -18.72 -63.33
CA ALA A 608 10.68 -18.77 -64.78
C ALA A 608 11.23 -17.48 -65.40
N LEU A 609 10.87 -16.31 -64.84
CA LEU A 609 11.43 -15.03 -65.23
C LEU A 609 12.94 -14.96 -65.00
N ARG A 610 13.41 -15.33 -63.80
CA ARG A 610 14.84 -15.35 -63.45
C ARG A 610 15.67 -16.20 -64.41
N SER A 611 15.15 -17.34 -64.82
CA SER A 611 15.84 -18.31 -65.68
C SER A 611 15.61 -18.10 -67.19
N SER A 612 14.73 -17.17 -67.58
CA SER A 612 14.28 -16.97 -68.97
C SER A 612 15.34 -16.47 -69.95
N GLY A 613 16.46 -15.92 -69.46
CA GLY A 613 17.53 -15.38 -70.30
C GLY A 613 17.15 -14.09 -71.04
N ILE A 614 16.21 -13.30 -70.50
CA ILE A 614 15.74 -12.03 -71.09
C ILE A 614 16.86 -11.02 -71.34
N GLU A 615 17.92 -11.05 -70.55
CA GLU A 615 19.14 -10.25 -70.71
C GLU A 615 19.95 -10.59 -71.96
N ASN A 616 19.77 -11.81 -72.50
CA ASN A 616 20.52 -12.28 -73.65
C ASN A 616 19.81 -11.98 -74.99
N ILE A 617 18.66 -11.29 -74.97
CA ILE A 617 17.94 -10.90 -76.19
C ILE A 617 18.71 -9.75 -76.89
N THR A 618 19.18 -9.99 -78.11
CA THR A 618 19.88 -8.98 -78.92
C THR A 618 18.89 -8.01 -79.59
N TYR A 619 18.30 -7.08 -78.81
CA TYR A 619 17.35 -6.09 -79.32
C TYR A 619 17.92 -5.20 -80.45
N ARG A 620 19.25 -5.02 -80.45
CA ARG A 620 19.97 -4.20 -81.43
C ARG A 620 19.83 -4.71 -82.87
N ASP A 621 19.89 -6.02 -83.08
CA ASP A 621 19.81 -6.61 -84.43
C ASP A 621 18.39 -6.49 -85.01
N LEU A 622 17.37 -6.58 -84.13
CA LEU A 622 15.97 -6.33 -84.47
C LEU A 622 15.74 -4.87 -84.88
N LEU A 623 16.24 -3.94 -84.07
CA LEU A 623 16.09 -2.50 -84.28
C LEU A 623 16.68 -2.06 -85.63
N VAL A 624 17.82 -2.62 -86.04
CA VAL A 624 18.46 -2.32 -87.33
C VAL A 624 17.56 -2.72 -88.50
N GLN A 625 16.86 -3.86 -88.43
CA GLN A 625 15.96 -4.28 -89.52
C GLN A 625 14.68 -3.44 -89.58
N ILE A 626 14.16 -3.02 -88.44
CA ILE A 626 12.91 -2.25 -88.34
C ILE A 626 13.10 -0.78 -88.73
N GLN A 627 14.32 -0.27 -88.71
CA GLN A 627 14.65 1.06 -89.20
C GLN A 627 14.79 1.14 -90.74
N LYS A 628 14.84 0.00 -91.45
CA LYS A 628 14.88 -0.04 -92.92
C LYS A 628 13.46 0.12 -93.48
N PRO A 629 13.27 0.82 -94.60
CA PRO A 629 11.97 0.84 -95.27
C PRO A 629 11.58 -0.58 -95.74
N VAL A 630 10.28 -0.86 -95.83
CA VAL A 630 9.77 -2.17 -96.30
C VAL A 630 10.27 -2.47 -97.73
N VAL A 631 10.13 -1.49 -98.62
CA VAL A 631 10.60 -1.52 -100.00
C VAL A 631 11.65 -0.42 -100.18
N LYS A 632 12.73 -0.72 -100.90
CA LYS A 632 13.85 0.21 -101.11
C LYS A 632 13.49 1.43 -101.95
N ALA A 633 12.62 1.25 -102.95
CA ALA A 633 12.08 2.30 -103.78
C ALA A 633 10.78 2.87 -103.21
N ASP A 634 10.53 4.15 -103.46
CA ASP A 634 9.24 4.78 -103.21
C ASP A 634 8.22 4.29 -104.25
N VAL A 635 7.39 3.32 -103.84
CA VAL A 635 6.41 2.65 -104.71
C VAL A 635 5.34 3.62 -105.21
N GLU A 636 4.96 4.61 -104.39
CA GLU A 636 3.93 5.59 -104.72
C GLU A 636 4.45 6.61 -105.74
N GLN A 637 5.68 7.10 -105.55
CA GLN A 637 6.36 7.95 -106.51
C GLN A 637 6.62 7.22 -107.85
N LEU A 638 7.02 5.94 -107.79
CA LEU A 638 7.20 5.11 -108.99
C LEU A 638 5.88 4.92 -109.75
N ALA A 639 4.78 4.66 -109.05
CA ALA A 639 3.46 4.54 -109.68
C ALA A 639 3.06 5.86 -110.38
N GLN A 640 3.25 7.01 -109.74
CA GLN A 640 2.96 8.32 -110.35
C GLN A 640 3.80 8.59 -111.60
N GLN A 641 5.09 8.25 -111.59
CA GLN A 641 5.96 8.38 -112.76
C GLN A 641 5.52 7.48 -113.92
N LEU A 642 5.05 6.27 -113.62
CA LEU A 642 4.55 5.33 -114.64
C LEU A 642 3.23 5.79 -115.28
N GLU A 643 2.34 6.44 -114.54
CA GLU A 643 1.12 7.07 -115.12
C GLU A 643 1.48 8.23 -116.05
N GLY A 644 2.41 9.09 -115.63
CA GLY A 644 2.91 10.18 -116.48
C GLY A 644 3.56 9.65 -117.76
N LEU A 645 4.33 8.56 -117.65
CA LEU A 645 4.92 7.86 -118.79
C LEU A 645 3.87 7.18 -119.68
N ALA A 646 2.84 6.57 -119.10
CA ALA A 646 1.75 5.93 -119.84
C ALA A 646 1.02 6.91 -120.76
N GLN A 647 0.76 8.13 -120.27
CA GLN A 647 0.12 9.21 -121.05
C GLN A 647 1.00 9.76 -122.18
N ALA A 648 2.33 9.67 -122.03
CA ALA A 648 3.30 10.16 -123.00
C ALA A 648 3.64 9.15 -124.12
N GLN A 649 3.10 7.92 -124.08
CA GLN A 649 3.40 6.89 -125.09
C GLN A 649 2.63 7.10 -126.39
N GLY A 650 3.33 7.01 -127.53
CA GLY A 650 2.71 6.94 -128.86
C GLY A 650 2.10 5.57 -129.22
N ASN A 651 2.47 4.51 -128.48
CA ASN A 651 1.91 3.15 -128.63
C ASN A 651 0.80 2.94 -127.58
N PRO A 652 -0.48 2.82 -127.99
CA PRO A 652 -1.60 2.70 -127.04
C PRO A 652 -1.53 1.43 -126.19
N VAL A 653 -0.92 0.35 -126.70
CA VAL A 653 -0.76 -0.91 -125.96
C VAL A 653 0.26 -0.74 -124.82
N LEU A 654 1.40 -0.10 -125.11
CA LEU A 654 2.44 0.16 -124.09
C LEU A 654 1.95 1.17 -123.03
N GLY A 655 1.22 2.21 -123.45
CA GLY A 655 0.59 3.16 -122.52
C GLY A 655 -0.40 2.48 -121.57
N GLN A 656 -1.26 1.60 -122.08
CA GLN A 656 -2.18 0.84 -121.24
C GLN A 656 -1.45 -0.11 -120.26
N GLN A 657 -0.42 -0.83 -120.72
CA GLN A 657 0.36 -1.72 -119.86
C GLN A 657 1.11 -0.98 -118.73
N LEU A 658 1.66 0.20 -119.01
CA LEU A 658 2.28 1.05 -117.99
C LEU A 658 1.26 1.59 -116.97
N GLN A 659 0.05 1.94 -117.44
CA GLN A 659 -1.05 2.36 -116.56
C GLN A 659 -1.54 1.22 -115.65
N GLU A 660 -1.64 0.00 -116.18
CA GLU A 660 -2.01 -1.20 -115.41
C GLU A 660 -0.96 -1.53 -114.34
N GLU A 661 0.34 -1.40 -114.66
CA GLU A 661 1.41 -1.59 -113.67
C GLU A 661 1.45 -0.46 -112.62
N ALA A 662 1.17 0.78 -113.00
CA ALA A 662 1.07 1.90 -112.06
C ALA A 662 -0.08 1.69 -111.05
N GLN A 663 -1.28 1.34 -111.52
CA GLN A 663 -2.41 1.04 -110.66
C GLN A 663 -2.12 -0.16 -109.77
N GLY A 664 -1.47 -1.18 -110.33
CA GLY A 664 -1.11 -2.36 -109.57
C GLY A 664 -0.03 -2.11 -108.50
N LEU A 665 0.93 -1.21 -108.74
CA LEU A 665 1.86 -0.74 -107.72
C LEU A 665 1.16 0.04 -106.61
N ARG A 666 0.16 0.89 -106.93
CA ARG A 666 -0.67 1.58 -105.91
C ARG A 666 -1.44 0.59 -105.05
N ASN A 667 -2.08 -0.42 -105.67
CA ASN A 667 -2.79 -1.45 -104.92
C ASN A 667 -1.82 -2.22 -104.01
N LEU A 668 -0.65 -2.60 -104.51
CA LEU A 668 0.39 -3.26 -103.72
C LEU A 668 0.87 -2.39 -102.55
N TYR A 669 1.05 -1.09 -102.78
CA TYR A 669 1.44 -0.14 -101.74
C TYR A 669 0.36 0.00 -100.66
N GLN A 670 -0.89 0.27 -101.06
CA GLN A 670 -2.01 0.49 -100.15
C GLN A 670 -2.39 -0.76 -99.35
N GLU A 671 -2.45 -1.92 -99.99
CA GLU A 671 -2.90 -3.16 -99.35
C GLU A 671 -1.79 -3.83 -98.53
N ARG A 672 -0.54 -3.82 -99.02
CA ARG A 672 0.54 -4.64 -98.46
C ARG A 672 1.62 -3.81 -97.75
N VAL A 673 2.12 -2.75 -98.36
CA VAL A 673 3.25 -1.97 -97.81
C VAL A 673 2.83 -1.15 -96.58
N ILE A 674 1.72 -0.41 -96.63
CA ILE A 674 1.23 0.38 -95.48
C ILE A 674 0.92 -0.52 -94.28
N THR A 675 0.29 -1.68 -94.53
CA THR A 675 -0.01 -2.66 -93.48
C THR A 675 1.25 -3.13 -92.75
N GLN A 676 2.32 -3.42 -93.48
CA GLN A 676 3.60 -3.80 -92.88
C GLN A 676 4.29 -2.64 -92.14
N GLN A 677 4.20 -1.40 -92.66
CA GLN A 677 4.71 -0.20 -91.96
C GLN A 677 4.02 0.00 -90.60
N ASN A 678 2.71 -0.21 -90.52
CA ASN A 678 1.97 -0.13 -89.25
C ASN A 678 2.40 -1.22 -88.25
N LEU A 679 2.64 -2.45 -88.73
CA LEU A 679 3.17 -3.53 -87.89
C LEU A 679 4.59 -3.23 -87.39
N MET A 680 5.44 -2.63 -88.22
CA MET A 680 6.78 -2.17 -87.80
C MET A 680 6.71 -1.09 -86.72
N ALA A 681 5.77 -0.14 -86.80
CA ALA A 681 5.58 0.87 -85.77
C ALA A 681 5.16 0.25 -84.43
N LYS A 682 4.22 -0.71 -84.46
CA LYS A 682 3.81 -1.49 -83.29
C LYS A 682 4.97 -2.29 -82.69
N LEU A 683 5.78 -2.92 -83.54
CA LEU A 683 6.96 -3.68 -83.14
C LEU A 683 8.02 -2.78 -82.47
N ASN A 684 8.26 -1.58 -83.02
CA ASN A 684 9.17 -0.58 -82.42
C ASN A 684 8.73 -0.13 -81.03
N GLN A 685 7.43 0.06 -80.81
CA GLN A 685 6.92 0.38 -79.48
C GLN A 685 7.19 -0.74 -78.48
N SER A 686 6.84 -1.99 -78.82
CA SER A 686 7.07 -3.12 -77.92
C SER A 686 8.55 -3.36 -77.62
N MET A 687 9.42 -3.20 -78.61
CA MET A 687 10.87 -3.34 -78.42
C MET A 687 11.44 -2.35 -77.41
N ARG A 688 11.10 -1.05 -77.52
CA ARG A 688 11.64 -0.02 -76.62
C ARG A 688 11.24 -0.28 -75.17
N VAL A 689 10.02 -0.76 -74.94
CA VAL A 689 9.55 -1.15 -73.60
C VAL A 689 10.34 -2.35 -73.07
N LEU A 690 10.54 -3.38 -73.90
CA LEU A 690 11.28 -4.58 -73.53
C LEU A 690 12.77 -4.29 -73.25
N GLU A 691 13.45 -3.54 -74.12
CA GLU A 691 14.87 -3.16 -73.96
C GLU A 691 15.10 -2.35 -72.69
N SER A 692 14.23 -1.37 -72.40
CA SER A 692 14.37 -0.53 -71.21
C SER A 692 14.01 -1.25 -69.90
N SER A 693 13.23 -2.33 -69.95
CA SER A 693 12.74 -3.03 -68.76
C SER A 693 13.49 -4.32 -68.44
N ALA A 694 14.16 -4.97 -69.41
CA ALA A 694 14.71 -6.32 -69.25
C ALA A 694 15.76 -6.43 -68.12
N LEU A 695 16.77 -5.55 -68.09
CA LEU A 695 17.83 -5.58 -67.09
C LEU A 695 17.31 -5.29 -65.68
N GLU A 696 16.48 -4.25 -65.56
CA GLU A 696 15.88 -3.82 -64.29
C GLU A 696 15.00 -4.93 -63.71
N LEU A 697 14.15 -5.53 -64.56
CA LEU A 697 13.23 -6.58 -64.16
C LEU A 697 13.97 -7.82 -63.63
N GLN A 698 15.10 -8.19 -64.23
CA GLN A 698 15.89 -9.34 -63.77
C GLN A 698 16.60 -9.09 -62.44
N LEU A 699 17.19 -7.89 -62.27
CA LEU A 699 17.82 -7.49 -61.01
C LEU A 699 16.79 -7.46 -59.87
N GLN A 700 15.65 -6.79 -60.10
CA GLN A 700 14.55 -6.73 -59.13
C GLN A 700 14.00 -8.12 -58.80
N THR A 701 13.86 -9.01 -59.79
CA THR A 701 13.39 -10.39 -59.54
C THR A 701 14.32 -11.13 -58.61
N THR A 702 15.63 -11.04 -58.83
CA THR A 702 16.63 -11.74 -58.02
C THR A 702 16.63 -11.21 -56.58
N GLU A 703 16.55 -9.88 -56.42
CA GLU A 703 16.54 -9.23 -55.11
C GLU A 703 15.24 -9.52 -54.33
N VAL A 704 14.08 -9.33 -54.95
CA VAL A 704 12.76 -9.54 -54.32
C VAL A 704 12.58 -11.00 -53.92
N LEU A 705 12.94 -11.94 -54.80
CA LEU A 705 12.84 -13.37 -54.50
C LEU A 705 13.73 -13.76 -53.31
N ALA A 706 14.96 -13.23 -53.25
CA ALA A 706 15.87 -13.47 -52.13
C ALA A 706 15.35 -12.87 -50.81
N ASN A 707 14.85 -11.62 -50.84
CA ASN A 707 14.34 -10.91 -49.67
C ASN A 707 13.09 -11.59 -49.09
N VAL A 708 12.14 -11.97 -49.95
CA VAL A 708 10.90 -12.65 -49.52
C VAL A 708 11.19 -14.05 -48.99
N THR A 709 12.09 -14.81 -49.63
CA THR A 709 12.50 -16.13 -49.15
C THR A 709 13.17 -16.05 -47.78
N ARG A 710 14.06 -15.07 -47.57
CA ARG A 710 14.69 -14.82 -46.26
C ARG A 710 13.64 -14.44 -45.22
N LEU A 711 12.74 -13.52 -45.54
CA LEU A 711 11.69 -13.09 -44.63
C LEU A 711 10.80 -14.27 -44.20
N LYS A 712 10.38 -15.12 -45.15
CA LYS A 712 9.59 -16.33 -44.87
C LYS A 712 10.31 -17.29 -43.91
N ALA A 713 11.62 -17.47 -44.07
CA ALA A 713 12.42 -18.34 -43.20
C ALA A 713 12.61 -17.76 -41.78
N GLU A 714 12.76 -16.44 -41.67
CA GLU A 714 12.99 -15.77 -40.38
C GLU A 714 11.71 -15.46 -39.61
N LEU A 715 10.54 -15.44 -40.28
CA LEU A 715 9.28 -15.00 -39.69
C LEU A 715 8.90 -15.80 -38.43
N PRO A 716 8.94 -17.15 -38.40
CA PRO A 716 8.61 -17.92 -37.19
C PRO A 716 9.53 -17.56 -36.03
N THR A 717 10.84 -17.46 -36.29
CA THR A 717 11.83 -17.12 -35.24
C THR A 717 11.66 -15.69 -34.70
N ARG A 718 11.29 -14.73 -35.55
CA ARG A 718 11.02 -13.35 -35.12
C ARG A 718 9.76 -13.27 -34.28
N VAL A 719 8.71 -14.01 -34.66
CA VAL A 719 7.45 -14.09 -33.91
C VAL A 719 7.69 -14.71 -32.54
N ASP A 720 8.40 -15.84 -32.47
CA ASP A 720 8.73 -16.50 -31.20
C ASP A 720 9.54 -15.58 -30.27
N HIS A 721 10.51 -14.84 -30.82
CA HIS A 721 11.29 -13.89 -30.04
C HIS A 721 10.43 -12.73 -29.51
N ILE A 722 9.53 -12.16 -30.34
CA ILE A 722 8.61 -11.11 -29.90
C ILE A 722 7.66 -11.66 -28.83
N LEU A 723 7.08 -12.84 -29.06
CA LEU A 723 6.16 -13.50 -28.13
C LEU A 723 6.82 -13.73 -26.76
N LYS A 724 8.06 -14.24 -26.75
CA LYS A 724 8.82 -14.46 -25.51
C LYS A 724 9.09 -13.16 -24.76
N ASN A 725 9.52 -12.10 -25.46
CA ASN A 725 9.77 -10.82 -24.80
C ASN A 725 8.49 -10.22 -24.22
N VAL A 726 7.38 -10.26 -24.98
CA VAL A 726 6.09 -9.73 -24.52
C VAL A 726 5.56 -10.55 -23.34
N SER A 727 5.71 -11.87 -23.37
CA SER A 727 5.25 -12.76 -22.29
C SER A 727 6.07 -12.57 -21.01
N GLU A 728 7.39 -12.34 -21.11
CA GLU A 728 8.23 -11.96 -19.97
C GLU A 728 7.84 -10.59 -19.39
N CYS A 729 7.58 -9.58 -20.24
CA CYS A 729 7.07 -8.27 -19.79
C CYS A 729 5.72 -8.41 -19.05
N PHE A 730 4.80 -9.20 -19.61
CA PHE A 730 3.50 -9.47 -19.01
C PHE A 730 3.66 -10.15 -17.66
N LEU A 731 4.46 -11.22 -17.58
CA LEU A 731 4.73 -11.93 -16.32
C LEU A 731 5.30 -10.99 -15.25
N ALA A 732 6.27 -10.15 -15.60
CA ALA A 732 6.88 -9.20 -14.67
C ALA A 732 5.84 -8.20 -14.11
N ARG A 733 4.93 -7.70 -14.95
CA ARG A 733 3.84 -6.81 -14.54
C ARG A 733 2.86 -7.52 -13.61
N GLU A 734 2.37 -8.70 -14.00
CA GLU A 734 1.40 -9.46 -13.20
C GLU A 734 1.99 -9.89 -11.84
N MET A 735 3.27 -10.29 -11.82
CA MET A 735 4.03 -10.57 -10.60
C MET A 735 4.19 -9.34 -9.70
N GLY A 736 4.16 -8.14 -10.27
CA GLY A 736 4.15 -6.88 -9.53
C GLY A 736 2.93 -6.75 -8.62
N TYR A 737 1.75 -7.19 -9.04
CA TYR A 737 0.53 -7.15 -8.21
C TYR A 737 0.62 -8.06 -6.98
N PHE A 738 1.12 -9.29 -7.16
CA PHE A 738 1.34 -10.21 -6.05
C PHE A 738 2.44 -9.71 -5.10
N SER A 739 3.52 -9.12 -5.64
CA SER A 739 4.59 -8.54 -4.83
C SER A 739 4.10 -7.37 -3.97
N GLN A 740 3.22 -6.51 -4.51
CA GLN A 740 2.56 -5.45 -3.75
C GLN A 740 1.72 -6.01 -2.59
N TYR A 741 0.96 -7.08 -2.85
CA TYR A 741 0.18 -7.76 -1.81
C TYR A 741 1.08 -8.32 -0.70
N LEU A 742 2.14 -9.08 -1.03
CA LEU A 742 3.04 -9.66 -0.02
C LEU A 742 3.74 -8.60 0.83
N ALA A 743 4.17 -7.50 0.21
CA ALA A 743 4.76 -6.37 0.91
C ALA A 743 3.76 -5.73 1.89
N TRP A 744 2.52 -5.52 1.42
CA TRP A 744 1.44 -5.00 2.27
C TRP A 744 1.09 -5.95 3.42
N VAL A 745 0.95 -7.26 3.18
CA VAL A 745 0.68 -8.25 4.24
C VAL A 745 1.76 -8.20 5.31
N LYS A 746 3.03 -8.17 4.89
CA LYS A 746 4.16 -8.07 5.81
C LYS A 746 4.08 -6.81 6.66
N GLU A 747 3.77 -5.67 6.07
CA GLU A 747 3.60 -4.42 6.82
C GLU A 747 2.39 -4.45 7.76
N GLU A 748 1.22 -4.88 7.27
CA GLU A 748 -0.03 -4.93 8.04
C GLU A 748 0.10 -5.86 9.26
N VAL A 749 0.63 -7.07 9.07
CA VAL A 749 0.80 -8.08 10.14
C VAL A 749 1.84 -7.65 11.17
N THR A 750 2.94 -7.01 10.74
CA THR A 750 4.05 -6.70 11.65
C THR A 750 3.94 -5.34 12.33
N GLN A 751 3.16 -4.40 11.76
CA GLN A 751 3.09 -3.02 12.24
C GLN A 751 1.69 -2.57 12.69
N HIS A 752 0.62 -3.11 12.11
CA HIS A 752 -0.73 -2.56 12.30
C HIS A 752 -1.68 -3.50 13.06
N ILE A 753 -1.56 -4.82 12.89
CA ILE A 753 -2.39 -5.79 13.62
C ILE A 753 -1.98 -5.85 15.11
N ALA A 754 -3.00 -5.83 15.98
CA ALA A 754 -2.85 -5.85 17.43
C ALA A 754 -1.83 -4.83 17.99
N THR A 755 -2.07 -3.54 17.75
CA THR A 755 -1.32 -2.47 18.45
C THR A 755 -1.51 -2.58 19.97
N CYS A 756 -0.41 -2.57 20.72
CA CYS A 756 -0.45 -2.81 22.16
C CYS A 756 -0.76 -1.56 23.00
N GLN A 757 -1.16 -0.46 22.38
CA GLN A 757 -1.54 0.78 23.06
C GLN A 757 -2.62 0.61 24.14
N PRO A 758 -3.61 -0.32 24.02
CA PRO A 758 -4.54 -0.61 25.11
C PRO A 758 -3.85 -1.17 26.37
N LEU A 759 -2.71 -1.85 26.24
CA LEU A 759 -1.94 -2.39 27.37
C LEU A 759 -1.27 -1.27 28.17
N SER A 760 -0.60 -0.33 27.52
CA SER A 760 -0.02 0.83 28.20
C SER A 760 -1.12 1.70 28.82
N ALA A 761 -2.23 1.90 28.11
CA ALA A 761 -3.39 2.61 28.65
C ALA A 761 -4.00 1.91 29.87
N ALA A 762 -4.04 0.57 29.90
CA ALA A 762 -4.51 -0.19 31.05
C ALA A 762 -3.61 -0.01 32.28
N LEU A 763 -2.29 -0.01 32.08
CA LEU A 763 -1.31 0.24 33.15
C LEU A 763 -1.39 1.67 33.68
N ASP A 764 -1.48 2.66 32.79
CA ASP A 764 -1.67 4.07 33.17
C ASP A 764 -2.99 4.27 33.93
N ASN A 765 -4.08 3.66 33.44
CA ASN A 765 -5.38 3.70 34.11
C ASN A 765 -5.34 3.03 35.48
N SER A 766 -4.60 1.93 35.63
CA SER A 766 -4.45 1.22 36.91
C SER A 766 -3.69 2.07 37.93
N HIS A 767 -2.62 2.75 37.50
CA HIS A 767 -1.92 3.73 38.34
C HIS A 767 -2.86 4.85 38.80
N VAL A 768 -3.60 5.45 37.86
CA VAL A 768 -4.54 6.55 38.17
C VAL A 768 -5.69 6.08 39.08
N ILE A 769 -6.19 4.86 38.89
CA ILE A 769 -7.25 4.32 39.75
C ILE A 769 -6.71 4.10 41.17
N LEU A 770 -5.59 3.40 41.31
CA LEU A 770 -5.08 2.98 42.60
C LEU A 770 -4.49 4.15 43.40
N CYS A 771 -3.53 4.85 42.82
CA CYS A 771 -2.71 5.82 43.54
C CYS A 771 -3.43 7.15 43.66
N ASP A 772 -3.90 7.60 42.51
CA ASP A 772 -4.57 8.85 42.42
C ASP A 772 -6.00 8.69 43.04
N MET A 773 -6.88 7.86 42.48
CA MET A 773 -8.32 7.94 42.81
C MET A 773 -8.67 7.31 44.17
N MET A 774 -7.86 6.37 44.65
CA MET A 774 -8.07 5.70 45.94
C MET A 774 -7.07 6.14 47.02
N ALA A 775 -5.76 6.02 46.78
CA ALA A 775 -4.76 6.25 47.82
C ALA A 775 -4.67 7.71 48.29
N ASP A 776 -4.72 8.71 47.39
CA ASP A 776 -4.71 10.12 47.77
C ASP A 776 -5.84 10.52 48.74
N PRO A 777 -7.15 10.34 48.41
CA PRO A 777 -8.23 10.72 49.30
C PRO A 777 -8.24 9.88 50.58
N TRP A 778 -7.86 8.60 50.50
CA TRP A 778 -7.70 7.75 51.68
C TRP A 778 -6.64 8.28 52.62
N ASN A 779 -5.51 8.70 52.08
CA ASN A 779 -4.39 9.20 52.86
C ASN A 779 -4.69 10.55 53.48
N ALA A 780 -5.35 11.43 52.72
CA ALA A 780 -5.84 12.70 53.24
C ALA A 780 -6.87 12.52 54.36
N PHE A 781 -7.72 11.49 54.30
CA PHE A 781 -8.70 11.20 55.33
C PHE A 781 -8.05 10.93 56.69
N TRP A 782 -7.15 9.95 56.78
CA TRP A 782 -6.53 9.63 58.07
C TRP A 782 -5.62 10.76 58.55
N PHE A 783 -4.99 11.50 57.63
CA PHE A 783 -4.15 12.64 57.99
C PHE A 783 -4.97 13.77 58.62
N CYS A 784 -6.12 14.13 58.03
CA CYS A 784 -7.01 15.14 58.58
C CYS A 784 -7.67 14.69 59.88
N LEU A 785 -8.06 13.42 59.99
CA LEU A 785 -8.60 12.84 61.21
C LEU A 785 -7.55 12.78 62.33
N GLY A 786 -6.30 12.47 61.98
CA GLY A 786 -5.14 12.49 62.87
C GLY A 786 -4.83 13.89 63.37
N TRP A 787 -4.86 14.88 62.48
CA TRP A 787 -4.79 16.30 62.83
C TRP A 787 -5.85 16.66 63.87
N CYS A 788 -7.12 16.32 63.62
CA CYS A 788 -8.19 16.58 64.57
C CYS A 788 -7.94 15.92 65.92
N THR A 789 -7.53 14.66 65.91
CA THR A 789 -7.23 13.87 67.12
C THR A 789 -6.10 14.51 67.93
N PHE A 790 -5.04 14.99 67.28
CA PHE A 790 -3.94 15.71 67.94
C PHE A 790 -4.42 17.01 68.60
N PHE A 791 -5.23 17.81 67.89
CA PHE A 791 -5.75 19.08 68.41
C PHE A 791 -6.87 18.92 69.46
N LEU A 792 -7.37 17.71 69.73
CA LEU A 792 -8.24 17.46 70.88
C LEU A 792 -7.52 17.73 72.20
N ILE A 793 -6.21 17.45 72.31
CA ILE A 793 -5.44 17.68 73.55
C ILE A 793 -5.45 19.17 73.95
N PRO A 794 -4.99 20.13 73.12
CA PRO A 794 -5.04 21.54 73.48
C PRO A 794 -6.49 22.04 73.64
N SER A 795 -7.43 21.54 72.84
CA SER A 795 -8.87 21.85 73.00
C SER A 795 -9.38 21.47 74.39
N ILE A 796 -9.06 20.26 74.88
CA ILE A 796 -9.40 19.81 76.24
C ILE A 796 -8.78 20.76 77.29
N ILE A 797 -7.50 21.08 77.18
CA ILE A 797 -6.78 21.92 78.14
C ILE A 797 -7.44 23.30 78.22
N PHE A 798 -7.66 23.95 77.08
CA PHE A 798 -8.26 25.27 77.03
C PHE A 798 -9.73 25.24 77.45
N ALA A 799 -10.53 24.25 77.05
CA ALA A 799 -11.93 24.12 77.48
C ALA A 799 -12.07 23.92 79.00
N VAL A 800 -11.21 23.08 79.61
CA VAL A 800 -11.20 22.89 81.07
C VAL A 800 -10.78 24.17 81.81
N LYS A 801 -9.82 24.93 81.28
CA LYS A 801 -9.37 26.19 81.89
C LYS A 801 -10.41 27.29 81.72
N THR A 802 -10.98 27.45 80.54
CA THR A 802 -12.00 28.44 80.21
C THR A 802 -13.30 28.20 80.98
N SER A 803 -13.75 26.94 81.11
CA SER A 803 -14.98 26.61 81.86
C SER A 803 -14.95 27.03 83.34
N LYS A 804 -13.76 27.23 83.93
CA LYS A 804 -13.62 27.73 85.32
C LYS A 804 -14.02 29.19 85.44
N TYR A 805 -13.79 30.00 84.41
CA TYR A 805 -14.12 31.41 84.39
C TYR A 805 -15.61 31.69 84.15
N PHE A 806 -16.32 30.73 83.55
CA PHE A 806 -17.77 30.83 83.30
C PHE A 806 -18.64 30.39 84.50
N ARG A 807 -18.05 29.84 85.58
CA ARG A 807 -18.79 29.40 86.78
C ARG A 807 -18.80 30.48 87.87
N PRO A 808 -19.89 30.57 88.68
CA PRO A 808 -20.01 31.57 89.74
C PRO A 808 -19.03 31.34 90.90
N ILE A 809 -18.54 32.43 91.49
CA ILE A 809 -17.65 32.42 92.66
C ILE A 809 -18.46 32.21 93.93
N ARG A 810 -18.54 30.97 94.45
CA ARG A 810 -19.05 30.75 95.82
C ARG A 810 -18.00 31.18 96.84
N LYS A 811 -18.16 32.37 97.43
CA LYS A 811 -17.47 32.73 98.68
C LYS A 811 -17.97 31.77 99.77
N ARG A 812 -17.12 30.84 100.23
CA ARG A 812 -17.42 30.07 101.45
C ARG A 812 -17.18 30.98 102.65
N LEU A 813 -18.23 31.54 103.23
CA LEU A 813 -18.19 31.97 104.63
C LEU A 813 -18.12 30.68 105.46
N ARG A 814 -16.93 30.37 106.00
CA ARG A 814 -16.78 29.38 107.07
C ARG A 814 -17.10 30.11 108.39
N ALA A 815 -18.28 29.87 108.95
CA ALA A 815 -18.46 30.04 110.40
C ALA A 815 -17.76 28.85 111.10
N ARG A 816 -17.09 29.14 112.21
CA ARG A 816 -16.33 28.19 113.04
C ARG A 816 -17.18 27.04 113.54
#